data_AF-A0A7K4P6Q3-F1
#
_entry.id   AF-A0A7K4P6Q3-F1
#
_cell.length_a   1.000
_cell.length_b   1.000
_cell.length_c   1.000
_cell.angle_alpha   90.00
_cell.angle_beta   90.00
_cell.angle_gamma   90.00
#
_symmetry.space_group_name_H-M   'P 1'
#
loop_
_entity.id
_entity.type
_entity.pdbx_description
1 polymer ?
#
loop_
_entity_poly.entity_id
_entity_poly.type
_entity_poly.pdbx_seq_one_letter_code
_entity_poly.pdbx_strand_id
1 'polypeptide(L)'
;MKVKYMMAFLFLIVFTLSTLIFPVVAASDIDSDGIIDSLDLCPNLPEDFVGEIDGCPSSTVSWVDSDNDGIIDSLDLCPTQSETNNQFQDDDGCPDFISSDRIFDQDGDGILDLQDKCPLDAETFNGFQDDDGCPDTLVIDSDFDGIPDFLDLCPDTAETWNSFNDYDGCPDVIPNLDSDGDGILDVDDQCIYERERYNGFQDDDGCPDFSPFKTALDSDGDGIRDTIDLCPTTSETFNNFQDDDGCPDTISYALFTNNMLLDADSDGIPDSVDRCLTIPENYNGYEDDDGCPEYFKDIDSDHDGILDSVDECKFQPETYNQFQDTDGCPDTIVVEKKIYDSDGDGIFDDVDSCITLPETFNGFQDDDGCPDIISTIDTDGDGIIDTLDECKYQPETYNQFQDDDGCPDLLYIKTFTVDSDNDGIVDNLDICPNLAEVYNGFQDDDGCPDTISTIDSDSDSDGIPNSVDQCPLEAENYNGFEDADGCPDDVSVSLFSYQFPDNDNDGIDDRWDQCLDEAENYNGFQDDDGCPDKLGYSIPALIDSDNDYIPDHLDLCPMSPENYNGFQDDDGCPDLIIYDSLADSDMDGILDSVDECKFQPETYNHFEDTDGCPDSVSDDFVGGSIKYQPIDNDNDGIDDRWDQCLDEAENYNGFADDDGCPDTIGAESTIVPITDSDMDGFDDELDSCPNEPETWNKFQDTDGCPDILPQD
;
A
#
# COMPACT_ATOMS: atom_id res chain seq x y z
N MET A 1 84.65 24.61 -4.58
CA MET A 1 84.60 24.61 -6.06
C MET A 1 83.94 23.33 -6.50
N LYS A 2 82.77 23.46 -7.15
CA LYS A 2 82.14 22.55 -8.12
C LYS A 2 82.41 21.04 -7.98
N VAL A 3 81.71 20.37 -7.07
CA VAL A 3 80.86 19.16 -7.29
C VAL A 3 79.89 19.04 -6.07
N LYS A 4 79.29 20.18 -5.67
CA LYS A 4 78.04 20.24 -4.92
C LYS A 4 76.95 20.43 -5.99
N TYR A 5 75.76 19.86 -5.80
CA TYR A 5 74.52 20.09 -6.58
C TYR A 5 74.13 19.12 -7.72
N MET A 6 74.55 17.84 -7.76
CA MET A 6 73.91 16.89 -8.70
C MET A 6 73.56 15.48 -8.21
N MET A 7 73.96 15.04 -7.01
CA MET A 7 73.49 13.75 -6.45
C MET A 7 72.54 13.87 -5.26
N ALA A 8 72.34 15.09 -4.73
CA ALA A 8 71.34 15.36 -3.70
C ALA A 8 69.95 15.73 -4.26
N PHE A 9 69.82 15.86 -5.59
CA PHE A 9 68.55 16.18 -6.26
C PHE A 9 67.83 14.93 -6.79
N LEU A 10 68.52 13.77 -6.86
CA LEU A 10 67.92 12.51 -7.34
C LEU A 10 67.38 11.63 -6.20
N PHE A 11 67.73 11.92 -4.94
CA PHE A 11 67.21 11.24 -3.74
C PHE A 11 66.04 11.97 -3.06
N LEU A 12 65.66 13.15 -3.57
CA LEU A 12 64.57 13.98 -3.04
C LEU A 12 63.28 13.91 -3.90
N ILE A 13 63.31 13.17 -5.02
CA ILE A 13 62.16 13.00 -5.95
C ILE A 13 61.54 11.59 -5.85
N VAL A 14 62.16 10.65 -5.13
CA VAL A 14 61.64 9.26 -4.96
C VAL A 14 61.01 9.04 -3.58
N PHE A 15 60.94 10.06 -2.72
CA PHE A 15 60.30 9.99 -1.40
C PHE A 15 59.07 10.90 -1.25
N THR A 16 58.53 11.40 -2.37
CA THR A 16 57.29 12.20 -2.43
C THR A 16 56.14 11.47 -3.13
N LEU A 17 56.19 10.13 -3.19
CA LEU A 17 55.13 9.32 -3.85
C LEU A 17 54.73 8.06 -3.07
N SER A 18 54.93 8.06 -1.76
CA SER A 18 54.42 7.00 -0.87
C SER A 18 54.24 7.54 0.55
N THR A 19 53.42 8.57 0.71
CA THR A 19 52.81 8.88 2.01
C THR A 19 51.33 8.60 1.88
N LEU A 20 50.92 7.57 2.61
CA LEU A 20 49.54 7.25 2.96
C LEU A 20 48.76 8.54 3.21
N ILE A 21 47.84 8.84 2.32
CA ILE A 21 46.80 9.84 2.55
C ILE A 21 45.84 9.14 3.51
N PHE A 22 46.04 9.36 4.80
CA PHE A 22 44.90 9.35 5.72
C PHE A 22 43.98 10.48 5.25
N PRO A 23 42.66 10.28 5.12
CA PRO A 23 41.77 11.40 4.95
C PRO A 23 41.86 12.21 6.23
N VAL A 24 42.65 13.28 6.20
CA VAL A 24 42.44 14.39 7.11
C VAL A 24 41.12 14.94 6.66
N VAL A 25 40.06 14.61 7.40
CA VAL A 25 38.79 15.32 7.37
C VAL A 25 39.15 16.79 7.34
N ALA A 26 38.91 17.45 6.21
CA ALA A 26 38.97 18.90 6.17
C ALA A 26 37.93 19.33 7.19
N ALA A 27 38.39 19.88 8.32
CA ALA A 27 37.48 20.49 9.26
C ALA A 27 36.76 21.60 8.50
N SER A 28 35.43 21.48 8.43
CA SER A 28 34.57 22.49 7.85
C SER A 28 34.64 23.75 8.72
N ASP A 29 34.61 24.89 8.06
CA ASP A 29 34.69 26.26 8.60
C ASP A 29 33.78 27.06 7.64
N ILE A 30 32.47 26.98 7.90
CA ILE A 30 31.43 27.35 6.95
C ILE A 30 31.32 28.86 6.74
N ASP A 31 31.66 29.66 7.75
CA ASP A 31 31.70 31.14 7.66
C ASP A 31 33.12 31.72 7.44
N SER A 32 34.15 30.86 7.43
CA SER A 32 35.54 31.20 7.11
C SER A 32 36.18 32.20 8.07
N ASP A 33 35.78 32.19 9.34
CA ASP A 33 36.33 33.07 10.37
C ASP A 33 37.63 32.53 11.01
N GLY A 34 37.95 31.25 10.75
CA GLY A 34 39.14 30.55 11.22
C GLY A 34 38.95 29.71 12.49
N ILE A 35 37.74 29.59 13.00
CA ILE A 35 37.29 28.60 13.98
C ILE A 35 36.61 27.46 13.20
N ILE A 36 36.86 26.22 13.62
CA ILE A 36 36.33 25.06 12.90
C ILE A 36 34.93 24.74 13.43
N ASP A 37 33.97 24.37 12.58
CA ASP A 37 32.55 24.19 12.93
C ASP A 37 32.35 23.33 14.20
N SER A 38 33.18 22.30 14.40
CA SER A 38 33.11 21.42 15.58
C SER A 38 33.47 22.08 16.93
N LEU A 39 34.09 23.25 16.89
CA LEU A 39 34.49 24.07 18.03
C LEU A 39 33.80 25.44 18.00
N ASP A 40 32.93 25.67 17.01
CA ASP A 40 32.23 26.92 16.76
C ASP A 40 30.82 26.85 17.35
N LEU A 41 30.49 27.74 18.30
CA LEU A 41 29.14 27.82 18.87
C LEU A 41 28.14 28.49 17.92
N CYS A 42 28.61 29.25 16.92
CA CYS A 42 27.81 29.90 15.90
C CYS A 42 28.39 29.62 14.50
N PRO A 43 28.31 28.37 13.97
CA PRO A 43 29.04 27.96 12.76
C PRO A 43 28.84 28.88 11.54
N ASN A 44 27.68 29.53 11.43
CA ASN A 44 27.33 30.37 10.29
C ASN A 44 27.65 31.87 10.48
N LEU A 45 28.20 32.30 11.62
CA LEU A 45 28.41 33.71 11.95
C LEU A 45 29.86 34.01 12.34
N PRO A 46 30.59 34.81 11.53
CA PRO A 46 32.01 34.98 11.74
C PRO A 46 32.34 35.75 13.03
N GLU A 47 33.25 35.19 13.81
CA GLU A 47 33.83 35.74 15.04
C GLU A 47 34.48 37.11 14.79
N ASP A 48 34.15 38.09 15.65
CA ASP A 48 34.66 39.45 15.54
C ASP A 48 35.98 39.67 16.30
N PHE A 49 36.48 38.62 16.97
CA PHE A 49 37.69 38.59 17.80
C PHE A 49 37.64 39.61 18.94
N VAL A 50 36.44 39.95 19.41
CA VAL A 50 36.20 40.79 20.57
C VAL A 50 35.63 39.90 21.67
N GLY A 51 36.19 39.94 22.89
CA GLY A 51 35.67 39.14 24.00
C GLY A 51 36.18 37.69 24.06
N GLU A 52 35.31 36.76 24.46
CA GLU A 52 35.62 35.32 24.50
C GLU A 52 35.58 34.77 23.08
N ILE A 53 36.55 33.95 22.71
CA ILE A 53 36.66 33.39 21.35
C ILE A 53 35.97 32.03 21.41
N ASP A 54 34.70 32.02 21.05
CA ASP A 54 33.83 30.85 21.15
C ASP A 54 33.09 30.53 19.84
N GLY A 55 33.42 31.24 18.75
CA GLY A 55 32.77 31.09 17.44
C GLY A 55 31.62 32.07 17.24
N CYS A 56 31.31 32.91 18.24
CA CYS A 56 30.21 33.85 18.16
C CYS A 56 30.71 35.29 18.35
N PRO A 57 30.23 36.27 17.56
CA PRO A 57 30.63 37.67 17.73
C PRO A 57 30.23 38.23 19.10
N SER A 58 31.14 39.00 19.74
CA SER A 58 30.88 39.59 21.05
C SER A 58 29.66 40.52 21.02
N SER A 59 28.64 40.17 21.80
CA SER A 59 27.37 40.88 21.99
C SER A 59 27.49 42.27 22.64
N THR A 60 28.23 43.18 22.00
CA THR A 60 28.38 44.59 22.42
C THR A 60 27.86 45.61 21.43
N VAL A 61 27.05 45.18 20.46
CA VAL A 61 26.20 46.08 19.68
C VAL A 61 24.76 45.75 20.02
N SER A 62 24.04 46.73 20.56
CA SER A 62 22.59 46.63 20.67
C SER A 62 22.04 46.45 19.26
N TRP A 63 21.61 45.23 18.95
CA TRP A 63 20.90 44.90 17.73
C TRP A 63 19.60 45.70 17.74
N VAL A 64 19.57 46.75 16.93
CA VAL A 64 18.36 47.53 16.67
C VAL A 64 17.71 46.85 15.48
N ASP A 65 16.52 46.35 15.72
CA ASP A 65 15.58 45.83 14.74
C ASP A 65 14.35 46.73 14.92
N SER A 66 14.26 47.72 14.03
CA SER A 66 13.39 48.88 14.19
C SER A 66 11.92 48.59 13.88
N ASP A 67 11.64 47.53 13.12
CA ASP A 67 10.30 47.05 12.75
C ASP A 67 9.98 45.65 13.31
N ASN A 68 10.95 44.97 13.92
CA ASN A 68 10.81 43.69 14.63
C ASN A 68 10.41 42.53 13.73
N ASP A 69 10.94 42.48 12.51
CA ASP A 69 10.74 41.36 11.59
C ASP A 69 11.80 40.25 11.74
N GLY A 70 12.77 40.43 12.64
CA GLY A 70 13.82 39.46 12.91
C GLY A 70 15.10 39.70 12.09
N ILE A 71 15.10 40.67 11.19
CA ILE A 71 16.27 41.11 10.43
C ILE A 71 16.80 42.42 11.04
N ILE A 72 18.06 42.44 11.42
CA ILE A 72 18.65 43.62 12.07
C ILE A 72 18.78 44.79 11.08
N ASP A 73 18.59 46.04 11.54
CA ASP A 73 18.64 47.27 10.71
C ASP A 73 19.88 47.40 9.80
N SER A 74 20.98 46.73 10.15
CA SER A 74 22.22 46.74 9.37
C SER A 74 22.28 45.74 8.22
N LEU A 75 21.41 44.72 8.24
CA LEU A 75 21.24 43.69 7.22
C LEU A 75 19.92 43.86 6.45
N ASP A 76 18.96 44.56 7.06
CA ASP A 76 17.67 44.90 6.49
C ASP A 76 17.77 46.04 5.44
N LEU A 77 17.23 45.82 4.24
CA LEU A 77 17.13 46.83 3.17
C LEU A 77 15.99 47.82 3.41
N CYS A 78 15.00 47.47 4.22
CA CYS A 78 13.89 48.30 4.65
C CYS A 78 13.74 48.40 6.20
N PRO A 79 14.70 49.02 6.94
CA PRO A 79 14.80 49.13 8.42
C PRO A 79 13.65 49.78 9.21
N THR A 80 12.46 49.91 8.64
CA THR A 80 11.29 50.54 9.27
C THR A 80 9.98 49.93 8.78
N GLN A 81 10.04 48.94 7.90
CA GLN A 81 8.89 48.22 7.38
C GLN A 81 9.18 46.73 7.52
N SER A 82 8.43 46.08 8.41
CA SER A 82 8.60 44.66 8.67
C SER A 82 8.38 43.84 7.40
N GLU A 83 9.29 42.91 7.15
CA GLU A 83 9.16 41.85 6.15
C GLU A 83 7.83 41.09 6.29
N THR A 84 7.28 40.67 5.15
CA THR A 84 6.14 39.77 5.05
C THR A 84 6.64 38.42 4.56
N ASN A 85 7.12 37.55 5.47
CA ASN A 85 7.58 36.18 5.19
C ASN A 85 6.58 35.44 4.26
N ASN A 86 6.84 35.47 2.95
CA ASN A 86 5.95 34.96 1.92
C ASN A 86 6.70 34.08 0.91
N GLN A 87 7.88 33.58 1.30
CA GLN A 87 8.78 32.73 0.53
C GLN A 87 9.38 33.43 -0.71
N PHE A 88 9.22 34.75 -0.82
CA PHE A 88 9.76 35.53 -1.91
C PHE A 88 10.67 36.63 -1.38
N GLN A 89 11.97 36.42 -1.53
CA GLN A 89 13.05 37.33 -1.09
C GLN A 89 13.04 37.70 0.41
N ASP A 90 12.50 36.82 1.26
CA ASP A 90 12.42 36.99 2.72
C ASP A 90 13.76 37.29 3.43
N ASP A 91 14.91 37.13 2.76
CA ASP A 91 16.24 37.43 3.31
C ASP A 91 16.62 38.92 3.26
N ASP A 92 15.87 39.78 2.54
CA ASP A 92 16.25 41.18 2.29
C ASP A 92 15.62 42.20 3.25
N GLY A 93 14.61 41.81 4.04
CA GLY A 93 13.94 42.65 5.04
C GLY A 93 12.98 43.69 4.48
N CYS A 94 12.68 43.64 3.18
CA CYS A 94 11.72 44.53 2.54
C CYS A 94 10.37 43.86 2.25
N PRO A 95 9.24 44.35 2.80
CA PRO A 95 7.94 43.73 2.57
C PRO A 95 7.61 43.64 1.09
N ASP A 96 7.61 42.40 0.62
CA ASP A 96 7.30 42.09 -0.75
C ASP A 96 5.78 41.96 -0.90
N PHE A 97 5.19 42.97 -1.55
CA PHE A 97 3.80 42.89 -1.99
C PHE A 97 3.74 42.03 -3.26
N ILE A 98 3.66 40.71 -3.10
CA ILE A 98 2.95 39.96 -4.12
C ILE A 98 1.49 40.34 -3.97
N SER A 99 1.03 41.26 -4.82
CA SER A 99 -0.39 41.48 -4.98
C SER A 99 -0.98 40.12 -5.34
N SER A 100 -1.81 39.59 -4.45
CA SER A 100 -2.68 38.42 -4.66
C SER A 100 -3.62 38.55 -5.89
N ASP A 101 -3.49 39.63 -6.65
CA ASP A 101 -4.19 39.88 -7.91
C ASP A 101 -3.45 39.33 -9.16
N ARG A 102 -2.30 38.65 -9.00
CA ARG A 102 -1.49 38.12 -10.13
C ARG A 102 -0.74 36.81 -9.86
N ILE A 103 -1.14 36.05 -8.85
CA ILE A 103 -0.78 34.64 -8.79
C ILE A 103 -1.98 33.91 -9.40
N PHE A 104 -1.90 33.62 -10.70
CA PHE A 104 -2.81 32.67 -11.31
C PHE A 104 -2.16 31.30 -11.11
N ASP A 105 -2.90 30.44 -10.46
CA ASP A 105 -2.73 29.00 -10.36
C ASP A 105 -4.14 28.50 -10.72
N GLN A 106 -4.36 28.26 -12.01
CA GLN A 106 -5.70 28.07 -12.57
C GLN A 106 -6.28 26.68 -12.26
N ASP A 107 -5.44 25.71 -12.00
CA ASP A 107 -5.80 24.32 -11.69
C ASP A 107 -5.65 23.97 -10.20
N GLY A 108 -4.95 24.80 -9.43
CA GLY A 108 -4.93 24.78 -7.97
C GLY A 108 -3.97 23.76 -7.39
N ASP A 109 -2.92 23.40 -8.11
CA ASP A 109 -1.93 22.42 -7.67
C ASP A 109 -0.82 23.01 -6.77
N GLY A 110 -0.79 24.34 -6.61
CA GLY A 110 0.19 25.04 -5.79
C GLY A 110 1.44 25.51 -6.56
N ILE A 111 1.53 25.24 -7.85
CA ILE A 111 2.55 25.74 -8.78
C ILE A 111 1.94 26.90 -9.58
N LEU A 112 2.65 28.02 -9.68
CA LEU A 112 2.09 29.22 -10.32
C LEU A 112 2.07 29.05 -11.84
N ASP A 113 1.03 29.50 -12.56
CA ASP A 113 0.90 29.47 -14.04
C ASP A 113 2.16 29.95 -14.82
N LEU A 114 3.03 30.75 -14.19
CA LEU A 114 4.28 31.26 -14.78
C LEU A 114 5.49 30.32 -14.62
N GLN A 115 5.42 29.41 -13.67
CA GLN A 115 6.40 28.37 -13.34
C GLN A 115 5.91 26.97 -13.73
N ASP A 116 4.59 26.83 -13.83
CA ASP A 116 3.85 25.68 -14.30
C ASP A 116 3.94 25.53 -15.83
N LYS A 117 4.25 24.32 -16.30
CA LYS A 117 4.27 23.95 -17.72
C LYS A 117 2.90 23.51 -18.25
N CYS A 118 1.97 23.12 -17.38
CA CYS A 118 0.58 22.78 -17.69
C CYS A 118 -0.41 23.62 -16.86
N PRO A 119 -0.54 24.95 -17.11
CA PRO A 119 -1.30 25.92 -16.29
C PRO A 119 -2.84 25.79 -16.26
N LEU A 120 -3.37 24.61 -16.55
CA LEU A 120 -4.79 24.29 -16.58
C LEU A 120 -5.09 22.87 -16.08
N ASP A 121 -4.05 22.06 -15.86
CA ASP A 121 -4.15 20.67 -15.47
C ASP A 121 -3.29 20.48 -14.22
N ALA A 122 -3.92 20.18 -13.09
CA ALA A 122 -3.23 20.13 -11.79
C ALA A 122 -2.18 19.02 -11.71
N GLU A 123 -0.99 19.34 -11.22
CA GLU A 123 0.09 18.41 -10.89
C GLU A 123 -0.38 17.25 -10.01
N THR A 124 0.21 16.07 -10.24
CA THR A 124 0.00 14.87 -9.44
C THR A 124 1.26 14.56 -8.64
N PHE A 125 1.31 15.05 -7.40
CA PHE A 125 2.44 14.82 -6.48
C PHE A 125 2.69 13.33 -6.22
N ASN A 126 3.62 12.73 -6.97
CA ASN A 126 3.92 11.29 -6.92
C ASN A 126 5.44 10.99 -6.84
N GLY A 127 6.28 12.01 -6.70
CA GLY A 127 7.73 11.88 -6.57
C GLY A 127 8.48 11.85 -7.89
N PHE A 128 7.77 11.97 -9.02
CA PHE A 128 8.33 12.14 -10.35
C PHE A 128 7.95 13.54 -10.84
N GLN A 129 8.92 14.31 -11.33
CA GLN A 129 8.76 15.64 -11.95
C GLN A 129 7.81 16.68 -11.30
N ASP A 130 7.41 16.49 -10.03
CA ASP A 130 6.54 17.35 -9.20
C ASP A 130 6.88 18.87 -9.15
N ASP A 131 8.00 19.31 -9.73
CA ASP A 131 8.40 20.73 -9.81
C ASP A 131 7.89 21.42 -11.09
N ASP A 132 7.26 20.70 -12.01
CA ASP A 132 6.99 21.19 -13.36
C ASP A 132 5.54 21.54 -13.69
N GLY A 133 4.59 21.20 -12.81
CA GLY A 133 3.20 21.64 -12.87
C GLY A 133 2.34 20.85 -13.85
N CYS A 134 2.82 19.69 -14.31
CA CYS A 134 2.09 18.87 -15.26
C CYS A 134 1.68 17.55 -14.62
N PRO A 135 0.40 17.15 -14.66
CA PRO A 135 0.00 15.86 -14.14
C PRO A 135 0.78 14.76 -14.83
N ASP A 136 1.62 14.08 -14.06
CA ASP A 136 2.34 12.88 -14.48
C ASP A 136 1.42 11.65 -14.59
N THR A 137 0.10 11.87 -14.70
CA THR A 137 -0.87 10.83 -15.01
C THR A 137 -0.81 10.53 -16.50
N LEU A 138 -0.39 9.29 -16.79
CA LEU A 138 -0.07 8.72 -18.10
C LEU A 138 1.38 8.99 -18.52
N VAL A 139 2.27 8.30 -17.83
CA VAL A 139 3.38 7.60 -18.48
C VAL A 139 2.90 7.12 -19.87
N ILE A 140 3.36 7.80 -20.92
CA ILE A 140 3.16 7.32 -22.28
C ILE A 140 4.07 6.12 -22.41
N ASP A 141 3.44 4.97 -22.60
CA ASP A 141 4.04 3.69 -22.92
C ASP A 141 3.46 3.30 -24.27
N SER A 142 4.15 3.72 -25.33
CA SER A 142 3.66 3.71 -26.71
C SER A 142 3.53 2.28 -27.27
N ASP A 143 4.20 1.30 -26.67
CA ASP A 143 4.12 -0.11 -27.05
C ASP A 143 3.54 -1.04 -25.97
N PHE A 144 3.18 -0.48 -24.81
CA PHE A 144 2.47 -1.10 -23.71
C PHE A 144 3.24 -2.23 -23.02
N ASP A 145 4.56 -2.11 -22.92
CA ASP A 145 5.42 -3.12 -22.30
C ASP A 145 5.64 -2.95 -20.80
N GLY A 146 5.16 -1.84 -20.21
CA GLY A 146 5.29 -1.51 -18.80
C GLY A 146 6.46 -0.59 -18.47
N ILE A 147 7.27 -0.19 -19.45
CA ILE A 147 8.39 0.74 -19.32
C ILE A 147 8.01 2.08 -19.98
N PRO A 148 8.06 3.22 -19.26
CA PRO A 148 7.78 4.53 -19.84
C PRO A 148 8.64 4.86 -21.07
N ASP A 149 8.07 5.48 -22.12
CA ASP A 149 8.78 5.92 -23.35
C ASP A 149 10.08 6.71 -23.07
N PHE A 150 10.16 7.42 -21.94
CA PHE A 150 11.33 8.23 -21.56
C PHE A 150 12.45 7.42 -20.88
N LEU A 151 12.12 6.23 -20.36
CA LEU A 151 13.06 5.22 -19.83
C LEU A 151 13.35 4.11 -20.84
N ASP A 152 12.47 3.94 -21.81
CA ASP A 152 12.56 2.95 -22.88
C ASP A 152 13.53 3.38 -24.00
N LEU A 153 14.49 2.50 -24.33
CA LEU A 153 15.42 2.69 -25.45
C LEU A 153 14.78 2.38 -26.82
N CYS A 154 13.66 1.67 -26.85
CA CYS A 154 12.88 1.26 -28.00
C CYS A 154 11.37 1.63 -27.89
N PRO A 155 10.98 2.92 -27.78
CA PRO A 155 9.60 3.40 -27.49
C PRO A 155 8.47 3.04 -28.47
N ASP A 156 8.73 2.24 -29.49
CA ASP A 156 7.72 1.81 -30.47
C ASP A 156 7.66 0.26 -30.55
N THR A 157 8.37 -0.46 -29.69
CA THR A 157 8.55 -1.91 -29.78
C THR A 157 8.68 -2.57 -28.41
N ALA A 158 7.60 -3.21 -27.99
CA ALA A 158 7.49 -3.83 -26.67
C ALA A 158 8.65 -4.77 -26.30
N GLU A 159 9.14 -4.61 -25.08
CA GLU A 159 10.11 -5.48 -24.41
C GLU A 159 9.66 -6.95 -24.38
N THR A 160 10.65 -7.83 -24.42
CA THR A 160 10.50 -9.26 -24.17
C THR A 160 10.94 -9.58 -22.75
N TRP A 161 10.00 -9.52 -21.80
CA TRP A 161 10.21 -9.92 -20.39
C TRP A 161 10.77 -11.34 -20.27
N ASN A 162 12.08 -11.46 -20.09
CA ASN A 162 12.79 -12.74 -20.15
C ASN A 162 13.95 -12.83 -19.14
N SER A 163 13.97 -11.93 -18.15
CA SER A 163 15.00 -11.79 -17.10
C SER A 163 16.39 -11.41 -17.61
N PHE A 164 16.50 -11.01 -18.88
CA PHE A 164 17.73 -10.48 -19.47
C PHE A 164 17.46 -9.05 -19.91
N ASN A 165 18.05 -8.09 -19.18
CA ASN A 165 17.99 -6.67 -19.52
C ASN A 165 16.58 -6.05 -19.63
N ASP A 166 15.56 -6.67 -19.01
CA ASP A 166 14.15 -6.22 -18.91
C ASP A 166 13.90 -4.78 -18.40
N TYR A 167 14.91 -3.96 -18.18
CA TYR A 167 14.77 -2.56 -17.78
C TYR A 167 15.16 -1.56 -18.88
N ASP A 168 15.56 -2.04 -20.07
CA ASP A 168 15.97 -1.17 -21.18
C ASP A 168 14.88 -0.94 -22.24
N GLY A 169 13.75 -1.67 -22.17
CA GLY A 169 12.57 -1.49 -23.02
C GLY A 169 12.76 -1.96 -24.46
N CYS A 170 13.88 -2.61 -24.77
CA CYS A 170 14.18 -3.10 -26.09
C CYS A 170 14.06 -4.62 -26.14
N PRO A 171 13.26 -5.19 -27.08
CA PRO A 171 13.05 -6.63 -27.17
C PRO A 171 14.36 -7.39 -27.29
N ASP A 172 14.74 -8.00 -26.18
CA ASP A 172 15.92 -8.83 -26.13
C ASP A 172 15.59 -10.25 -26.55
N VAL A 173 16.43 -10.79 -27.42
CA VAL A 173 16.46 -12.22 -27.70
C VAL A 173 17.53 -12.80 -26.82
N ILE A 174 17.14 -13.60 -25.81
CA ILE A 174 18.10 -14.43 -25.10
C ILE A 174 18.87 -15.23 -26.16
N PRO A 175 20.17 -14.97 -26.39
CA PRO A 175 20.92 -15.71 -27.39
C PRO A 175 21.10 -17.18 -26.98
N ASN A 176 20.84 -17.47 -25.70
CA ASN A 176 20.99 -18.77 -25.07
C ASN A 176 19.78 -19.03 -24.17
N LEU A 177 18.70 -19.54 -24.75
CA LEU A 177 17.51 -20.00 -24.03
C LEU A 177 17.91 -21.08 -23.00
N ASP A 178 17.31 -21.08 -21.82
CA ASP A 178 17.38 -22.14 -20.80
C ASP A 178 15.92 -22.45 -20.47
N SER A 179 15.40 -23.48 -21.14
CA SER A 179 13.96 -23.76 -21.26
C SER A 179 13.36 -24.43 -20.02
N ASP A 180 14.16 -24.99 -19.12
CA ASP A 180 13.71 -25.59 -17.85
C ASP A 180 14.29 -24.92 -16.58
N GLY A 181 15.19 -23.96 -16.77
CA GLY A 181 15.72 -23.06 -15.75
C GLY A 181 16.63 -23.78 -14.78
N ASP A 182 17.43 -24.73 -15.24
CA ASP A 182 18.37 -25.50 -14.43
C ASP A 182 19.78 -24.87 -14.34
N GLY A 183 20.01 -23.79 -15.10
CA GLY A 183 21.26 -23.05 -15.17
C GLY A 183 22.19 -23.49 -16.31
N ILE A 184 21.81 -24.50 -17.09
CA ILE A 184 22.49 -24.97 -18.31
C ILE A 184 21.70 -24.46 -19.52
N LEU A 185 22.40 -23.86 -20.47
CA LEU A 185 21.77 -23.27 -21.65
C LEU A 185 21.27 -24.38 -22.60
N ASP A 186 20.12 -24.23 -23.26
CA ASP A 186 19.53 -25.16 -24.24
C ASP A 186 20.51 -25.66 -25.33
N VAL A 187 21.55 -24.87 -25.61
CA VAL A 187 22.60 -25.20 -26.58
C VAL A 187 23.60 -26.23 -26.06
N ASP A 188 23.77 -26.29 -24.74
CA ASP A 188 24.67 -27.16 -23.99
C ASP A 188 23.89 -28.20 -23.14
N ASP A 189 22.57 -28.07 -23.05
CA ASP A 189 21.63 -28.96 -22.38
C ASP A 189 21.09 -30.05 -23.33
N GLN A 190 21.21 -31.33 -22.94
CA GLN A 190 20.70 -32.48 -23.69
C GLN A 190 19.22 -32.80 -23.43
N CYS A 191 18.64 -32.27 -22.35
CA CYS A 191 17.27 -32.45 -21.91
C CYS A 191 16.58 -31.11 -21.65
N ILE A 192 16.58 -30.22 -22.65
CA ILE A 192 15.99 -28.86 -22.71
C ILE A 192 14.62 -28.58 -22.08
N TYR A 193 13.88 -29.55 -21.54
CA TYR A 193 12.60 -29.34 -20.86
C TYR A 193 12.53 -30.09 -19.51
N GLU A 194 13.63 -30.67 -19.05
CA GLU A 194 13.73 -31.47 -17.84
C GLU A 194 14.91 -30.99 -17.00
N ARG A 195 14.62 -30.17 -16.00
CA ARG A 195 15.62 -29.57 -15.10
C ARG A 195 16.61 -30.60 -14.53
N GLU A 196 17.91 -30.33 -14.68
CA GLU A 196 19.01 -31.08 -14.06
C GLU A 196 18.87 -31.20 -12.54
N ARG A 197 19.32 -32.34 -12.01
CA ARG A 197 19.41 -32.61 -10.58
C ARG A 197 20.86 -32.78 -10.18
N TYR A 198 21.51 -31.68 -9.77
CA TYR A 198 22.86 -31.67 -9.21
C TYR A 198 23.07 -32.76 -8.15
N ASN A 199 23.72 -33.87 -8.52
CA ASN A 199 23.94 -35.01 -7.63
C ASN A 199 25.34 -35.65 -7.78
N GLY A 200 26.25 -34.93 -8.42
CA GLY A 200 27.64 -35.32 -8.66
C GLY A 200 27.78 -36.37 -9.77
N PHE A 201 26.77 -36.54 -10.62
CA PHE A 201 26.78 -37.51 -11.71
C PHE A 201 26.19 -36.89 -12.97
N GLN A 202 27.10 -36.54 -13.90
CA GLN A 202 26.78 -35.94 -15.20
C GLN A 202 26.06 -34.58 -15.14
N ASP A 203 26.09 -33.89 -14.00
CA ASP A 203 25.54 -32.54 -13.74
C ASP A 203 25.93 -31.41 -14.74
N ASP A 204 26.75 -31.68 -15.76
CA ASP A 204 27.11 -30.72 -16.82
C ASP A 204 26.28 -30.93 -18.11
N ASP A 205 25.42 -31.95 -18.20
CA ASP A 205 24.71 -32.31 -19.44
C ASP A 205 23.22 -31.94 -19.51
N GLY A 206 22.68 -31.35 -18.44
CA GLY A 206 21.31 -30.80 -18.40
C GLY A 206 20.21 -31.84 -18.29
N CYS A 207 20.55 -33.11 -18.00
CA CYS A 207 19.58 -34.20 -17.95
C CYS A 207 19.46 -34.77 -16.54
N PRO A 208 18.23 -34.94 -15.99
CA PRO A 208 18.03 -35.48 -14.65
C PRO A 208 18.49 -36.94 -14.56
N ASP A 209 19.75 -37.09 -14.19
CA ASP A 209 20.44 -38.37 -14.14
C ASP A 209 20.46 -38.91 -12.71
N PHE A 210 20.38 -40.23 -12.59
CA PHE A 210 20.52 -40.89 -11.30
C PHE A 210 21.93 -41.47 -11.16
N SER A 211 22.70 -40.98 -10.18
CA SER A 211 23.99 -41.57 -9.84
C SER A 211 23.88 -43.09 -9.62
N PRO A 212 24.60 -43.93 -10.39
CA PRO A 212 24.52 -45.39 -10.27
C PRO A 212 25.13 -45.91 -8.96
N PHE A 213 25.67 -45.04 -8.12
CA PHE A 213 26.28 -45.39 -6.84
C PHE A 213 25.40 -45.12 -5.62
N LYS A 214 24.15 -44.65 -5.80
CA LYS A 214 23.20 -44.43 -4.69
C LYS A 214 21.80 -45.04 -4.86
N THR A 215 21.63 -46.10 -5.64
CA THR A 215 20.43 -46.95 -5.56
C THR A 215 20.76 -48.19 -4.72
N ALA A 216 20.24 -48.25 -3.50
CA ALA A 216 20.22 -49.53 -2.79
C ALA A 216 19.39 -50.52 -3.62
N LEU A 217 19.88 -51.76 -3.71
CA LEU A 217 19.26 -52.83 -4.47
C LEU A 217 17.81 -53.05 -3.97
N ASP A 218 16.85 -52.99 -4.86
CA ASP A 218 15.42 -53.30 -4.67
C ASP A 218 15.09 -54.38 -5.71
N SER A 219 15.08 -55.63 -5.26
CA SER A 219 15.12 -56.82 -6.11
C SER A 219 13.75 -57.23 -6.66
N ASP A 220 12.65 -56.76 -6.10
CA ASP A 220 11.28 -57.01 -6.58
C ASP A 220 10.51 -55.74 -7.01
N GLY A 221 11.08 -54.56 -6.77
CA GLY A 221 10.64 -53.30 -7.32
C GLY A 221 9.37 -52.76 -6.70
N ASP A 222 9.10 -53.09 -5.44
CA ASP A 222 7.95 -52.58 -4.70
C ASP A 222 8.21 -51.21 -4.04
N GLY A 223 9.43 -50.69 -4.14
CA GLY A 223 9.82 -49.40 -3.58
C GLY A 223 10.48 -49.49 -2.20
N ILE A 224 10.59 -50.69 -1.63
CA ILE A 224 11.29 -50.95 -0.37
C ILE A 224 12.63 -51.62 -0.69
N ARG A 225 13.73 -51.06 -0.16
CA ARG A 225 15.09 -51.54 -0.48
C ARG A 225 15.35 -52.89 0.20
N ASP A 226 16.05 -53.82 -0.46
CA ASP A 226 16.38 -55.18 0.03
C ASP A 226 16.97 -55.22 1.45
N THR A 227 17.61 -54.14 1.89
CA THR A 227 18.24 -54.04 3.23
C THR A 227 17.23 -53.84 4.36
N ILE A 228 16.04 -53.30 4.05
CA ILE A 228 14.95 -53.02 4.99
C ILE A 228 13.67 -53.81 4.67
N ASP A 229 13.57 -54.38 3.47
CA ASP A 229 12.51 -55.29 3.05
C ASP A 229 12.60 -56.66 3.76
N LEU A 230 11.50 -57.09 4.38
CA LEU A 230 11.39 -58.40 5.04
C LEU A 230 11.15 -59.54 4.05
N CYS A 231 10.64 -59.23 2.85
CA CYS A 231 10.45 -60.13 1.71
C CYS A 231 11.13 -59.65 0.41
N PRO A 232 12.49 -59.54 0.33
CA PRO A 232 13.30 -58.94 -0.77
C PRO A 232 13.18 -59.47 -2.21
N THR A 233 12.19 -60.30 -2.51
CA THR A 233 12.02 -60.92 -3.84
C THR A 233 10.55 -61.10 -4.18
N THR A 234 9.64 -60.65 -3.32
CA THR A 234 8.20 -60.73 -3.48
C THR A 234 7.58 -59.40 -3.08
N SER A 235 7.23 -58.62 -4.10
CA SER A 235 6.65 -57.29 -3.96
C SER A 235 5.50 -57.23 -2.95
N GLU A 236 5.52 -56.22 -2.10
CA GLU A 236 4.43 -55.78 -1.25
C GLU A 236 3.12 -55.55 -2.04
N THR A 237 2.02 -55.74 -1.33
CA THR A 237 0.68 -55.35 -1.73
C THR A 237 0.22 -54.15 -0.91
N PHE A 238 0.48 -52.93 -1.37
CA PHE A 238 -0.03 -51.70 -0.76
C PHE A 238 -1.55 -51.75 -0.56
N ASN A 239 -1.99 -52.06 0.66
CA ASN A 239 -3.39 -52.23 1.01
C ASN A 239 -3.74 -51.61 2.38
N ASN A 240 -2.91 -50.67 2.85
CA ASN A 240 -2.96 -50.00 4.15
C ASN A 240 -2.88 -50.99 5.33
N PHE A 241 -2.21 -52.13 5.15
CA PHE A 241 -2.02 -53.11 6.20
C PHE A 241 -0.58 -53.59 6.18
N GLN A 242 0.21 -53.05 7.11
CA GLN A 242 1.65 -53.33 7.26
C GLN A 242 2.49 -53.07 6.00
N ASP A 243 2.07 -52.10 5.18
CA ASP A 243 2.70 -51.73 3.91
C ASP A 243 4.19 -51.28 4.02
N ASP A 244 4.73 -51.12 5.23
CA ASP A 244 6.13 -50.75 5.49
C ASP A 244 7.07 -51.97 5.63
N ASP A 245 6.55 -53.20 5.72
CA ASP A 245 7.37 -54.39 6.00
C ASP A 245 7.87 -55.13 4.76
N GLY A 246 7.36 -54.79 3.57
CA GLY A 246 7.77 -55.34 2.28
C GLY A 246 7.24 -56.75 1.98
N CYS A 247 6.37 -57.30 2.83
CA CYS A 247 5.75 -58.61 2.63
C CYS A 247 4.25 -58.55 2.24
N PRO A 248 3.83 -59.20 1.13
CA PRO A 248 2.45 -59.10 0.64
C PRO A 248 1.40 -59.60 1.63
N ASP A 249 0.62 -58.65 2.14
CA ASP A 249 -0.47 -58.90 3.07
C ASP A 249 -1.86 -58.97 2.43
N THR A 250 -2.83 -59.54 3.16
CA THR A 250 -4.23 -59.56 2.71
C THR A 250 -5.20 -59.25 3.85
N ILE A 251 -6.07 -58.27 3.62
CA ILE A 251 -7.20 -57.97 4.51
C ILE A 251 -8.16 -59.17 4.48
N SER A 252 -8.34 -59.85 5.61
CA SER A 252 -9.23 -61.01 5.69
C SER A 252 -10.71 -60.60 5.72
N TYR A 253 -11.30 -60.39 4.53
CA TYR A 253 -12.73 -60.06 4.30
C TYR A 253 -13.76 -61.13 4.74
N ALA A 254 -13.37 -62.12 5.56
CA ALA A 254 -14.28 -63.18 6.00
C ALA A 254 -15.29 -62.74 7.10
N LEU A 255 -15.18 -61.51 7.63
CA LEU A 255 -16.05 -61.00 8.70
C LEU A 255 -17.18 -60.06 8.24
N PHE A 256 -17.17 -59.58 6.99
CA PHE A 256 -18.02 -58.46 6.55
C PHE A 256 -19.32 -58.85 5.80
N THR A 257 -19.78 -60.09 5.86
CA THR A 257 -20.99 -60.49 5.09
C THR A 257 -22.33 -60.36 5.81
N ASN A 258 -22.40 -59.80 7.02
CA ASN A 258 -23.70 -59.40 7.60
C ASN A 258 -23.55 -58.21 8.58
N ASN A 259 -23.99 -57.02 8.13
CA ASN A 259 -24.38 -55.83 8.93
C ASN A 259 -23.30 -54.81 9.39
N MET A 260 -22.41 -54.30 8.52
CA MET A 260 -21.51 -53.16 8.90
C MET A 260 -21.32 -52.09 7.81
N LEU A 261 -22.31 -51.86 6.95
CA LEU A 261 -22.24 -50.81 5.89
C LEU A 261 -23.54 -50.01 5.80
N LEU A 262 -24.28 -49.90 6.90
CA LEU A 262 -25.30 -48.88 7.02
C LEU A 262 -24.63 -47.70 7.71
N ASP A 263 -24.85 -46.53 7.15
CA ASP A 263 -24.38 -45.22 7.59
C ASP A 263 -25.60 -44.32 7.39
N ALA A 264 -26.35 -44.15 8.47
CA ALA A 264 -27.74 -43.68 8.45
C ALA A 264 -27.87 -42.16 8.31
N ASP A 265 -26.87 -41.40 8.73
CA ASP A 265 -26.74 -39.95 8.61
C ASP A 265 -25.67 -39.50 7.61
N SER A 266 -24.93 -40.45 7.02
CA SER A 266 -24.03 -40.23 5.87
C SER A 266 -22.82 -39.34 6.20
N ASP A 267 -22.34 -39.39 7.43
CA ASP A 267 -21.10 -38.73 7.84
C ASP A 267 -19.84 -39.55 7.53
N GLY A 268 -19.97 -40.80 7.10
CA GLY A 268 -18.86 -41.69 6.77
C GLY A 268 -18.51 -42.70 7.87
N ILE A 269 -19.18 -42.65 9.03
CA ILE A 269 -18.98 -43.57 10.15
C ILE A 269 -20.10 -44.62 10.13
N PRO A 270 -19.78 -45.94 10.03
CA PRO A 270 -20.83 -46.96 9.95
C PRO A 270 -21.66 -47.06 11.25
N ASP A 271 -22.98 -47.26 11.14
CA ASP A 271 -23.98 -47.43 12.22
C ASP A 271 -23.56 -48.37 13.38
N SER A 272 -22.61 -49.28 13.12
CA SER A 272 -22.09 -50.21 14.12
C SER A 272 -21.06 -49.60 15.07
N VAL A 273 -20.45 -48.48 14.68
CA VAL A 273 -19.42 -47.72 15.38
C VAL A 273 -19.94 -46.34 15.75
N ASP A 274 -20.80 -45.77 14.90
CA ASP A 274 -21.52 -44.52 15.11
C ASP A 274 -22.48 -44.60 16.32
N ARG A 275 -22.22 -43.76 17.32
CA ARG A 275 -23.00 -43.61 18.55
C ARG A 275 -24.27 -42.77 18.33
N CYS A 276 -24.33 -41.94 17.28
CA CYS A 276 -25.42 -40.98 17.03
C CYS A 276 -26.35 -41.26 15.84
N LEU A 277 -26.14 -42.21 14.94
CA LEU A 277 -27.10 -42.86 14.00
C LEU A 277 -28.04 -42.01 13.13
N THR A 278 -28.18 -40.72 13.38
CA THR A 278 -29.18 -39.82 12.80
C THR A 278 -28.68 -38.38 12.79
N ILE A 279 -27.50 -38.11 13.33
CA ILE A 279 -26.92 -36.79 13.47
C ILE A 279 -25.46 -36.93 13.02
N PRO A 280 -25.11 -36.36 11.85
CA PRO A 280 -23.79 -36.53 11.27
C PRO A 280 -22.71 -35.82 12.11
N GLU A 281 -21.57 -36.48 12.25
CA GLU A 281 -20.33 -35.95 12.81
C GLU A 281 -19.84 -34.69 12.07
N ASN A 282 -19.23 -33.75 12.81
CA ASN A 282 -18.72 -32.49 12.26
C ASN A 282 -17.20 -32.45 12.05
N TYR A 283 -16.46 -33.51 12.41
CA TYR A 283 -15.02 -33.67 12.19
C TYR A 283 -14.21 -32.46 12.70
N ASN A 284 -14.32 -32.18 14.00
CA ASN A 284 -13.72 -31.01 14.63
C ASN A 284 -12.33 -31.29 15.25
N GLY A 285 -11.81 -32.51 15.13
CA GLY A 285 -10.50 -32.91 15.66
C GLY A 285 -10.56 -33.52 17.07
N TYR A 286 -11.75 -33.67 17.66
CA TYR A 286 -11.95 -34.22 19.00
C TYR A 286 -12.96 -35.38 18.95
N GLU A 287 -12.53 -36.58 19.34
CA GLU A 287 -13.37 -37.80 19.39
C GLU A 287 -14.11 -38.20 18.09
N ASP A 288 -13.74 -37.61 16.94
CA ASP A 288 -14.28 -37.83 15.56
C ASP A 288 -14.48 -39.29 15.09
N ASP A 289 -13.95 -40.28 15.80
CA ASP A 289 -14.12 -41.71 15.48
C ASP A 289 -15.46 -42.29 15.99
N ASP A 290 -16.25 -41.51 16.73
CA ASP A 290 -17.40 -42.00 17.48
C ASP A 290 -18.78 -41.77 16.84
N GLY A 291 -18.85 -40.95 15.79
CA GLY A 291 -20.05 -40.64 15.01
C GLY A 291 -21.05 -39.70 15.67
N CYS A 292 -20.70 -39.05 16.78
CA CYS A 292 -21.54 -38.09 17.48
C CYS A 292 -20.92 -36.69 17.51
N PRO A 293 -21.50 -35.68 16.85
CA PRO A 293 -20.95 -34.33 16.92
C PRO A 293 -20.90 -33.82 18.36
N GLU A 294 -19.70 -33.48 18.81
CA GLU A 294 -19.48 -32.89 20.11
C GLU A 294 -19.93 -31.43 20.09
N TYR A 295 -21.11 -31.18 20.63
CA TYR A 295 -21.42 -29.87 21.14
C TYR A 295 -20.73 -29.74 22.50
N PHE A 296 -19.68 -28.93 22.57
CA PHE A 296 -19.09 -28.48 23.83
C PHE A 296 -20.21 -28.22 24.83
N LYS A 297 -20.31 -29.08 25.85
CA LYS A 297 -21.37 -28.95 26.86
C LYS A 297 -21.01 -27.93 27.93
N ASP A 298 -19.99 -27.14 27.68
CA ASP A 298 -19.54 -26.06 28.52
C ASP A 298 -19.10 -24.96 27.55
N ILE A 299 -20.02 -24.02 27.34
CA ILE A 299 -19.76 -22.78 26.59
C ILE A 299 -18.87 -21.93 27.50
N ASP A 300 -17.90 -21.25 26.91
CA ASP A 300 -17.18 -20.15 27.52
C ASP A 300 -17.73 -18.90 26.83
N SER A 301 -18.74 -18.30 27.44
CA SER A 301 -19.60 -17.30 26.79
C SER A 301 -18.89 -15.94 26.65
N ASP A 302 -17.80 -15.69 27.39
CA ASP A 302 -16.96 -14.51 27.30
C ASP A 302 -15.51 -14.79 26.85
N HIS A 303 -15.20 -16.06 26.56
CA HIS A 303 -13.96 -16.53 25.94
C HIS A 303 -12.70 -16.20 26.76
N ASP A 304 -12.80 -16.21 28.08
CA ASP A 304 -11.67 -15.94 28.98
C ASP A 304 -10.85 -17.20 29.35
N GLY A 305 -11.25 -18.36 28.84
CA GLY A 305 -10.65 -19.66 29.10
C GLY A 305 -11.22 -20.40 30.32
N ILE A 306 -12.20 -19.82 31.01
CA ILE A 306 -12.92 -20.39 32.15
C ILE A 306 -14.36 -20.72 31.71
N LEU A 307 -14.64 -22.01 31.60
CA LEU A 307 -15.95 -22.49 31.14
C LEU A 307 -17.13 -21.97 32.00
N ASP A 308 -18.27 -21.61 31.37
CA ASP A 308 -19.49 -21.09 32.03
C ASP A 308 -19.95 -21.93 33.24
N SER A 309 -19.68 -23.23 33.24
CA SER A 309 -20.11 -24.13 34.33
C SER A 309 -19.30 -23.97 35.62
N VAL A 310 -18.11 -23.38 35.53
CA VAL A 310 -17.21 -23.07 36.65
C VAL A 310 -16.93 -21.57 36.82
N ASP A 311 -17.31 -20.76 35.83
CA ASP A 311 -17.24 -19.31 35.82
C ASP A 311 -18.42 -18.66 36.59
N GLU A 312 -18.10 -17.80 37.56
CA GLU A 312 -19.07 -16.99 38.32
C GLU A 312 -19.61 -15.78 37.53
N CYS A 313 -18.87 -15.28 36.53
CA CYS A 313 -19.22 -14.10 35.75
C CYS A 313 -19.67 -14.33 34.30
N LYS A 314 -19.53 -15.50 33.68
CA LYS A 314 -20.21 -16.03 32.47
C LYS A 314 -20.25 -15.21 31.18
N PHE A 315 -20.26 -13.89 31.24
CA PHE A 315 -20.46 -12.99 30.11
C PHE A 315 -19.53 -11.78 30.25
N GLN A 316 -18.57 -11.86 31.17
CA GLN A 316 -17.60 -10.82 31.42
C GLN A 316 -16.24 -11.48 31.69
N PRO A 317 -15.29 -11.33 30.75
CA PRO A 317 -14.06 -12.09 30.78
C PRO A 317 -13.19 -11.71 31.98
N GLU A 318 -12.59 -12.71 32.61
CA GLU A 318 -11.62 -12.60 33.69
C GLU A 318 -10.39 -11.77 33.29
N THR A 319 -9.85 -11.05 34.26
CA THR A 319 -8.58 -10.34 34.11
C THR A 319 -7.50 -11.03 34.92
N TYR A 320 -6.69 -11.85 34.26
CA TYR A 320 -5.57 -12.59 34.88
C TYR A 320 -4.52 -11.64 35.49
N ASN A 321 -4.64 -11.36 36.79
CA ASN A 321 -3.79 -10.42 37.51
C ASN A 321 -3.21 -10.97 38.83
N GLN A 322 -3.26 -12.30 39.00
CA GLN A 322 -2.77 -13.06 40.16
C GLN A 322 -3.60 -12.87 41.43
N PHE A 323 -4.79 -12.26 41.31
CA PHE A 323 -5.74 -12.12 42.39
C PHE A 323 -7.02 -12.80 41.95
N GLN A 324 -7.36 -13.91 42.59
CA GLN A 324 -8.64 -14.60 42.42
C GLN A 324 -9.01 -15.10 41.01
N ASP A 325 -8.06 -15.14 40.05
CA ASP A 325 -8.15 -15.59 38.64
C ASP A 325 -8.69 -17.02 38.33
N THR A 326 -9.34 -17.67 39.29
CA THR A 326 -9.97 -18.99 39.12
C THR A 326 -11.49 -18.94 39.28
N ASP A 327 -12.07 -17.79 39.61
CA ASP A 327 -13.52 -17.62 39.77
C ASP A 327 -14.22 -17.05 38.52
N GLY A 328 -13.47 -16.62 37.50
CA GLY A 328 -14.00 -16.23 36.19
C GLY A 328 -14.54 -14.80 36.16
N CYS A 329 -14.30 -14.02 37.21
CA CYS A 329 -14.81 -12.68 37.37
C CYS A 329 -13.68 -11.66 37.39
N PRO A 330 -13.69 -10.63 36.51
CA PRO A 330 -12.60 -9.66 36.44
C PRO A 330 -12.36 -8.97 37.77
N ASP A 331 -11.25 -9.34 38.38
CA ASP A 331 -10.82 -8.79 39.64
C ASP A 331 -10.16 -7.44 39.45
N THR A 332 -10.79 -6.36 39.91
CA THR A 332 -10.11 -5.08 39.97
C THR A 332 -9.20 -5.04 41.19
N ILE A 333 -7.90 -5.24 40.99
CA ILE A 333 -6.92 -4.76 41.97
C ILE A 333 -7.07 -3.24 41.97
N VAL A 334 -7.70 -2.70 43.01
CA VAL A 334 -7.57 -1.27 43.32
C VAL A 334 -6.12 -1.05 43.75
N VAL A 335 -5.23 -0.97 42.76
CA VAL A 335 -3.97 -0.28 42.91
C VAL A 335 -4.39 1.15 43.21
N GLU A 336 -4.10 1.63 44.42
CA GLU A 336 -4.20 3.06 44.70
C GLU A 336 -3.29 3.76 43.67
N LYS A 337 -3.88 4.20 42.56
CA LYS A 337 -3.23 4.99 41.52
C LYS A 337 -2.71 6.20 42.26
N LYS A 338 -1.41 6.25 42.46
CA LYS A 338 -0.77 7.36 43.13
C LYS A 338 -0.76 8.48 42.11
N ILE A 339 -1.84 9.25 42.12
CA ILE A 339 -2.09 10.35 41.21
C ILE A 339 -0.94 11.36 41.42
N TYR A 340 -0.17 11.58 40.36
CA TYR A 340 0.89 12.57 40.33
C TYR A 340 0.27 13.93 39.97
N ASP A 341 0.90 14.96 40.49
CA ASP A 341 0.61 16.38 40.27
C ASP A 341 1.99 16.94 39.90
N SER A 342 2.27 16.92 38.60
CA SER A 342 3.59 17.03 38.00
C SER A 342 4.14 18.46 38.08
N ASP A 343 3.27 19.46 38.13
CA ASP A 343 3.63 20.87 38.28
C ASP A 343 3.31 21.47 39.66
N GLY A 344 2.53 20.77 40.49
CA GLY A 344 2.32 21.07 41.90
C GLY A 344 1.24 22.10 42.18
N ASP A 345 0.30 22.34 41.27
CA ASP A 345 -0.78 23.31 41.44
C ASP A 345 -1.98 22.78 42.25
N GLY A 346 -2.08 21.45 42.42
CA GLY A 346 -3.12 20.77 43.17
C GLY A 346 -4.26 20.20 42.33
N ILE A 347 -4.19 20.31 41.01
CA ILE A 347 -4.92 19.50 40.04
C ILE A 347 -4.02 18.29 39.72
N PHE A 348 -4.62 17.12 39.49
CA PHE A 348 -3.84 15.91 39.23
C PHE A 348 -3.63 15.73 37.72
N ASP A 349 -2.51 15.12 37.32
CA ASP A 349 -2.12 14.92 35.92
C ASP A 349 -3.19 14.24 35.03
N ASP A 350 -4.15 13.52 35.63
CA ASP A 350 -5.24 12.86 34.90
C ASP A 350 -6.46 13.78 34.66
N VAL A 351 -6.47 14.96 35.26
CA VAL A 351 -7.49 16.02 35.11
C VAL A 351 -6.88 17.34 34.65
N ASP A 352 -5.55 17.42 34.58
CA ASP A 352 -4.76 18.59 34.21
C ASP A 352 -4.40 18.56 32.72
N SER A 353 -4.92 19.53 31.96
CA SER A 353 -4.69 19.70 30.53
C SER A 353 -3.29 20.28 30.24
N CYS A 354 -2.61 20.84 31.24
CA CYS A 354 -1.31 21.45 31.17
C CYS A 354 -0.34 20.88 32.22
N ILE A 355 -0.18 19.56 32.25
CA ILE A 355 0.68 18.69 33.11
C ILE A 355 2.05 19.26 33.57
N THR A 356 2.60 20.28 32.89
CA THR A 356 3.92 20.86 33.20
C THR A 356 3.89 22.34 33.61
N LEU A 357 2.72 22.99 33.60
CA LEU A 357 2.55 24.42 33.81
C LEU A 357 1.45 24.67 34.84
N PRO A 358 1.82 25.18 36.04
CA PRO A 358 0.87 25.24 37.14
C PRO A 358 -0.22 26.27 36.90
N GLU A 359 -1.47 25.88 37.17
CA GLU A 359 -2.66 26.71 37.12
C GLU A 359 -2.51 27.98 37.94
N THR A 360 -3.06 29.06 37.40
CA THR A 360 -3.25 30.34 38.06
C THR A 360 -4.70 30.53 38.52
N PHE A 361 -5.08 29.91 39.64
CA PHE A 361 -6.42 30.05 40.25
C PHE A 361 -6.90 31.51 40.35
N ASN A 362 -7.67 31.94 39.36
CA ASN A 362 -8.09 33.33 39.15
C ASN A 362 -9.61 33.46 38.91
N GLY A 363 -10.34 32.34 38.86
CA GLY A 363 -11.78 32.25 38.72
C GLY A 363 -12.28 32.09 37.29
N PHE A 364 -11.37 31.99 36.32
CA PHE A 364 -11.61 31.56 34.94
C PHE A 364 -10.92 30.22 34.77
N GLN A 365 -11.60 29.26 34.14
CA GLN A 365 -11.19 27.86 33.86
C GLN A 365 -10.26 27.12 34.86
N ASP A 366 -10.26 27.53 36.13
CA ASP A 366 -9.52 26.95 37.29
C ASP A 366 -9.60 25.42 37.50
N ASP A 367 -10.40 24.69 36.71
CA ASP A 367 -10.55 23.23 36.76
C ASP A 367 -9.82 22.51 35.61
N ASP A 368 -9.26 23.22 34.61
CA ASP A 368 -8.62 22.63 33.42
C ASP A 368 -7.10 22.40 33.56
N GLY A 369 -6.46 22.98 34.58
CA GLY A 369 -5.04 22.79 34.90
C GLY A 369 -4.09 23.70 34.13
N CYS A 370 -4.59 24.59 33.28
CA CYS A 370 -3.78 25.43 32.42
C CYS A 370 -3.74 26.89 32.90
N PRO A 371 -2.55 27.52 33.05
CA PRO A 371 -2.45 28.89 33.55
C PRO A 371 -3.23 29.88 32.70
N ASP A 372 -4.40 30.25 33.20
CA ASP A 372 -5.27 31.21 32.55
C ASP A 372 -4.70 32.63 32.69
N ILE A 373 -4.25 33.18 31.57
CA ILE A 373 -4.03 34.61 31.46
C ILE A 373 -5.35 35.28 31.09
N ILE A 374 -6.11 35.74 32.09
CA ILE A 374 -7.19 36.68 31.81
C ILE A 374 -6.54 37.95 31.25
N SER A 375 -6.63 38.13 29.93
CA SER A 375 -6.37 39.42 29.30
C SER A 375 -7.34 40.42 29.90
N THR A 376 -6.85 41.30 30.78
CA THR A 376 -7.67 42.38 31.37
C THR A 376 -7.82 43.56 30.40
N ILE A 377 -7.58 43.31 29.11
CA ILE A 377 -7.60 44.32 28.07
C ILE A 377 -9.00 44.22 27.45
N ASP A 378 -9.78 45.25 27.73
CA ASP A 378 -11.07 45.56 27.15
C ASP A 378 -10.83 46.89 26.42
N THR A 379 -10.52 46.77 25.13
CA THR A 379 -9.95 47.85 24.33
C THR A 379 -10.99 48.93 24.00
N ASP A 380 -12.27 48.59 23.94
CA ASP A 380 -13.35 49.52 23.66
C ASP A 380 -14.22 49.90 24.88
N GLY A 381 -14.07 49.18 25.98
CA GLY A 381 -14.58 49.52 27.30
C GLY A 381 -16.05 49.17 27.52
N ASP A 382 -16.61 48.22 26.79
CA ASP A 382 -18.01 47.80 26.92
C ASP A 382 -18.26 46.82 28.07
N GLY A 383 -17.20 46.16 28.57
CA GLY A 383 -17.25 45.18 29.66
C GLY A 383 -17.07 43.73 29.22
N ILE A 384 -16.89 43.46 27.93
CA ILE A 384 -16.44 42.21 27.36
C ILE A 384 -14.94 42.36 27.08
N ILE A 385 -14.14 41.33 27.41
CA ILE A 385 -12.67 41.41 27.26
C ILE A 385 -12.30 41.07 25.81
N ASP A 386 -11.21 41.65 25.28
CA ASP A 386 -10.78 41.50 23.88
C ASP A 386 -10.70 40.05 23.37
N THR A 387 -10.53 39.07 24.26
CA THR A 387 -10.43 37.64 23.92
C THR A 387 -11.79 36.96 23.75
N LEU A 388 -12.86 37.57 24.29
CA LEU A 388 -14.25 37.13 24.21
C LEU A 388 -15.12 38.11 23.40
N ASP A 389 -14.52 39.17 22.88
CA ASP A 389 -15.15 40.24 22.12
C ASP A 389 -14.79 40.10 20.64
N GLU A 390 -15.77 39.69 19.82
CA GLU A 390 -15.63 39.54 18.36
C GLU A 390 -15.35 40.88 17.67
N CYS A 391 -15.66 42.00 18.33
CA CYS A 391 -15.55 43.35 17.84
C CYS A 391 -14.61 44.26 18.64
N LYS A 392 -13.65 43.72 19.40
CA LYS A 392 -12.49 44.31 20.13
C LYS A 392 -12.30 45.84 20.23
N TYR A 393 -12.51 46.58 19.16
CA TYR A 393 -12.33 48.04 19.07
C TYR A 393 -13.66 48.82 19.01
N GLN A 394 -14.81 48.15 19.11
CA GLN A 394 -16.14 48.73 18.96
C GLN A 394 -17.08 48.28 20.08
N PRO A 395 -17.48 49.17 20.99
CA PRO A 395 -18.19 48.77 22.19
C PRO A 395 -19.61 48.29 21.88
N GLU A 396 -20.00 47.18 22.51
CA GLU A 396 -21.32 46.56 22.49
C GLU A 396 -22.44 47.55 22.83
N THR A 397 -23.58 47.32 22.20
CA THR A 397 -24.86 47.94 22.45
C THR A 397 -25.84 46.98 23.13
N TYR A 398 -25.70 46.79 24.45
CA TYR A 398 -26.63 45.99 25.29
C TYR A 398 -28.13 46.25 25.02
N ASN A 399 -28.73 45.42 24.17
CA ASN A 399 -30.10 45.57 23.67
C ASN A 399 -30.92 44.26 23.71
N GLN A 400 -30.36 43.17 24.28
CA GLN A 400 -30.92 41.81 24.41
C GLN A 400 -31.00 41.01 23.12
N PHE A 401 -30.42 41.51 22.04
CA PHE A 401 -29.96 40.72 20.91
C PHE A 401 -28.45 40.56 21.11
N GLN A 402 -27.90 39.38 20.83
CA GLN A 402 -26.48 39.00 20.84
C GLN A 402 -25.48 39.68 21.82
N ASP A 403 -25.94 40.21 22.96
CA ASP A 403 -25.19 40.99 23.96
C ASP A 403 -23.92 40.33 24.55
N ASP A 404 -23.64 39.08 24.19
CA ASP A 404 -22.51 38.28 24.68
C ASP A 404 -21.36 38.20 23.65
N ASP A 405 -21.52 38.65 22.40
CA ASP A 405 -20.48 38.56 21.34
C ASP A 405 -19.55 39.79 21.25
N GLY A 406 -19.86 40.87 21.96
CA GLY A 406 -19.03 42.10 21.99
C GLY A 406 -19.24 43.01 20.77
N CYS A 407 -20.08 42.62 19.82
CA CYS A 407 -20.30 43.36 18.59
C CYS A 407 -21.54 44.26 18.64
N PRO A 408 -21.41 45.58 18.34
CA PRO A 408 -22.55 46.47 18.35
C PRO A 408 -23.63 46.04 17.36
N ASP A 409 -24.68 45.46 17.92
CA ASP A 409 -25.83 44.97 17.21
C ASP A 409 -26.60 46.08 16.48
N LEU A 410 -26.57 46.01 15.15
CA LEU A 410 -27.34 46.90 14.29
C LEU A 410 -28.81 46.45 14.14
N LEU A 411 -29.51 46.26 15.25
CA LEU A 411 -30.96 46.07 15.26
C LEU A 411 -31.68 47.06 16.18
N TYR A 412 -31.52 48.36 15.89
CA TYR A 412 -32.55 49.33 16.29
C TYR A 412 -32.94 50.39 15.25
N ILE A 413 -32.36 50.42 14.05
CA ILE A 413 -32.94 51.21 12.95
C ILE A 413 -32.54 50.62 11.60
N LYS A 414 -33.50 49.97 10.94
CA LYS A 414 -33.49 49.71 9.50
C LYS A 414 -32.95 50.95 8.78
N THR A 415 -31.91 50.78 7.97
CA THR A 415 -31.75 51.30 6.59
C THR A 415 -30.26 51.55 6.30
N PHE A 416 -29.67 50.67 5.50
CA PHE A 416 -28.70 51.13 4.48
C PHE A 416 -29.20 50.90 3.07
N THR A 417 -30.51 50.82 2.90
CA THR A 417 -31.17 50.90 1.62
C THR A 417 -32.51 51.61 1.82
N VAL A 418 -32.85 52.51 0.91
CA VAL A 418 -34.16 53.16 0.90
C VAL A 418 -35.15 52.13 0.39
N ASP A 419 -36.27 51.96 1.09
CA ASP A 419 -37.43 51.15 0.69
C ASP A 419 -38.61 52.14 0.73
N SER A 420 -38.91 52.70 -0.44
CA SER A 420 -39.71 53.91 -0.61
C SER A 420 -41.22 53.63 -0.52
N ASP A 421 -41.67 52.39 -0.67
CA ASP A 421 -43.08 51.97 -0.53
C ASP A 421 -43.34 50.94 0.58
N ASN A 422 -42.30 50.44 1.23
CA ASN A 422 -42.31 49.59 2.42
C ASN A 422 -42.92 48.21 2.21
N ASP A 423 -42.71 47.60 1.04
CA ASP A 423 -43.08 46.20 0.80
C ASP A 423 -42.03 45.19 1.27
N GLY A 424 -40.83 45.64 1.65
CA GLY A 424 -39.74 44.79 2.13
C GLY A 424 -38.64 44.52 1.12
N ILE A 425 -38.80 44.98 -0.13
CA ILE A 425 -37.76 45.01 -1.16
C ILE A 425 -37.17 46.44 -1.17
N VAL A 426 -35.89 46.55 -1.49
CA VAL A 426 -35.15 47.81 -1.37
C VAL A 426 -35.09 48.52 -2.72
N ASP A 427 -35.17 49.85 -2.77
CA ASP A 427 -35.30 50.68 -4.00
C ASP A 427 -34.29 50.34 -5.12
N ASN A 428 -33.11 49.79 -4.78
CA ASN A 428 -32.08 49.40 -5.72
C ASN A 428 -32.21 47.96 -6.27
N LEU A 429 -33.07 47.15 -5.65
CA LEU A 429 -33.48 45.80 -6.07
C LEU A 429 -34.96 45.76 -6.49
N ASP A 430 -35.73 46.80 -6.16
CA ASP A 430 -37.14 46.97 -6.49
C ASP A 430 -37.32 47.60 -7.88
N ILE A 431 -38.03 46.92 -8.78
CA ILE A 431 -38.35 47.41 -10.13
C ILE A 431 -39.41 48.52 -10.08
N CYS A 432 -40.26 48.51 -9.06
CA CYS A 432 -41.27 49.52 -8.80
C CYS A 432 -41.12 50.21 -7.43
N PRO A 433 -40.05 51.02 -7.19
CA PRO A 433 -39.69 51.63 -5.89
C PRO A 433 -40.70 52.58 -5.23
N ASN A 434 -41.92 52.71 -5.73
CA ASN A 434 -42.95 53.59 -5.15
C ASN A 434 -44.33 52.92 -5.13
N LEU A 435 -44.41 51.63 -5.45
CA LEU A 435 -45.60 50.81 -5.54
C LEU A 435 -45.32 49.49 -4.83
N ALA A 436 -45.79 49.40 -3.59
CA ALA A 436 -45.59 48.21 -2.77
C ALA A 436 -46.15 46.92 -3.39
N GLU A 437 -45.32 45.89 -3.41
CA GLU A 437 -45.61 44.52 -3.82
C GLU A 437 -46.82 43.91 -3.10
N VAL A 438 -47.51 43.02 -3.80
CA VAL A 438 -48.56 42.16 -3.28
C VAL A 438 -48.11 40.70 -3.40
N TYR A 439 -47.40 40.22 -2.38
CA TYR A 439 -47.01 38.80 -2.23
C TYR A 439 -48.18 37.84 -2.50
N ASN A 440 -48.20 37.26 -3.70
CA ASN A 440 -49.29 36.45 -4.21
C ASN A 440 -48.81 35.16 -4.91
N GLY A 441 -47.51 34.90 -4.89
CA GLY A 441 -46.87 33.70 -5.45
C GLY A 441 -46.48 33.83 -6.92
N PHE A 442 -46.55 35.04 -7.50
CA PHE A 442 -46.13 35.33 -8.86
C PHE A 442 -45.19 36.52 -8.80
N GLN A 443 -43.96 36.35 -9.30
CA GLN A 443 -42.90 37.37 -9.37
C GLN A 443 -42.70 38.21 -8.08
N ASP A 444 -42.94 37.59 -6.91
CA ASP A 444 -42.89 38.22 -5.57
C ASP A 444 -41.51 38.84 -5.19
N ASP A 445 -40.46 38.61 -6.00
CA ASP A 445 -39.10 39.13 -5.78
C ASP A 445 -38.79 40.42 -6.58
N ASP A 446 -39.70 40.87 -7.46
CA ASP A 446 -39.43 41.98 -8.41
C ASP A 446 -39.84 43.37 -7.89
N GLY A 447 -40.61 43.43 -6.80
CA GLY A 447 -41.07 44.66 -6.14
C GLY A 447 -42.23 45.39 -6.85
N CYS A 448 -42.82 44.80 -7.89
CA CYS A 448 -43.92 45.40 -8.64
C CYS A 448 -45.27 44.69 -8.39
N PRO A 449 -46.30 45.38 -7.82
CA PRO A 449 -47.53 44.74 -7.38
C PRO A 449 -48.22 43.97 -8.49
N ASP A 450 -48.12 42.66 -8.38
CA ASP A 450 -48.72 41.77 -9.33
C ASP A 450 -50.22 41.69 -9.07
N THR A 451 -51.00 42.11 -10.07
CA THR A 451 -52.42 41.85 -10.02
C THR A 451 -52.64 40.45 -10.57
N ILE A 452 -52.75 39.45 -9.68
CA ILE A 452 -53.53 38.24 -9.99
C ILE A 452 -54.95 38.69 -10.28
N SER A 453 -55.19 39.01 -11.55
CA SER A 453 -56.53 39.05 -12.09
C SER A 453 -56.96 37.60 -12.19
N THR A 454 -58.05 37.28 -11.51
CA THR A 454 -58.72 35.98 -11.45
C THR A 454 -59.29 35.53 -12.82
N ILE A 455 -58.50 35.62 -13.89
CA ILE A 455 -58.82 35.31 -15.28
C ILE A 455 -57.79 34.34 -15.86
N ASP A 456 -56.63 34.18 -15.25
CA ASP A 456 -55.58 33.39 -15.88
C ASP A 456 -55.76 31.93 -15.47
N SER A 457 -56.46 31.23 -16.36
CA SER A 457 -56.45 29.78 -16.40
C SER A 457 -55.05 29.36 -16.83
N ASP A 458 -54.54 28.28 -16.27
CA ASP A 458 -53.32 27.60 -16.70
C ASP A 458 -53.83 26.27 -17.30
N SER A 459 -53.76 26.17 -18.64
CA SER A 459 -54.54 25.15 -19.37
C SER A 459 -53.82 23.81 -19.52
N ASP A 460 -52.50 23.84 -19.48
CA ASP A 460 -51.55 22.73 -19.60
C ASP A 460 -50.88 22.38 -18.26
N SER A 461 -51.07 23.21 -17.23
CA SER A 461 -50.70 22.93 -15.85
C SER A 461 -49.19 22.83 -15.61
N ASP A 462 -48.40 23.60 -16.35
CA ASP A 462 -46.95 23.69 -16.18
C ASP A 462 -46.50 24.76 -15.18
N GLY A 463 -47.45 25.52 -14.62
CA GLY A 463 -47.22 26.55 -13.62
C GLY A 463 -47.16 27.97 -14.18
N ILE A 464 -47.25 28.17 -15.49
CA ILE A 464 -47.24 29.47 -16.14
C ILE A 464 -48.67 29.85 -16.56
N PRO A 465 -49.23 30.99 -16.10
CA PRO A 465 -50.59 31.38 -16.47
C PRO A 465 -50.73 31.72 -17.95
N ASN A 466 -51.84 31.32 -18.61
CA ASN A 466 -52.11 31.55 -20.05
C ASN A 466 -51.91 33.00 -20.56
N SER A 467 -51.87 34.01 -19.67
CA SER A 467 -51.70 35.42 -20.02
C SER A 467 -50.25 35.81 -20.29
N VAL A 468 -49.30 35.07 -19.71
CA VAL A 468 -47.86 35.27 -19.82
C VAL A 468 -47.19 34.12 -20.59
N ASP A 469 -47.83 32.96 -20.61
CA ASP A 469 -47.47 31.80 -21.41
C ASP A 469 -47.57 32.07 -22.93
N GLN A 470 -46.47 31.86 -23.66
CA GLN A 470 -46.40 31.97 -25.12
C GLN A 470 -47.00 30.76 -25.83
N CYS A 471 -47.09 29.60 -25.17
CA CYS A 471 -47.72 28.36 -25.63
C CYS A 471 -48.77 27.81 -24.65
N PRO A 472 -49.92 28.50 -24.42
CA PRO A 472 -50.93 28.19 -23.37
C PRO A 472 -51.69 26.85 -23.41
N LEU A 473 -51.24 25.88 -24.21
CA LEU A 473 -51.83 24.55 -24.36
C LEU A 473 -50.78 23.44 -24.36
N GLU A 474 -49.50 23.77 -24.33
CA GLU A 474 -48.37 22.84 -24.42
C GLU A 474 -47.44 23.12 -23.25
N ALA A 475 -47.37 22.19 -22.30
CA ALA A 475 -46.57 22.34 -21.09
C ALA A 475 -45.08 22.51 -21.39
N GLU A 476 -44.47 23.49 -20.73
CA GLU A 476 -43.03 23.77 -20.70
C GLU A 476 -42.19 22.53 -20.29
N ASN A 477 -40.98 22.42 -20.85
CA ASN A 477 -40.00 21.38 -20.52
C ASN A 477 -38.73 21.99 -19.90
N TYR A 478 -38.79 22.43 -18.64
CA TYR A 478 -37.66 22.98 -17.86
C TYR A 478 -36.31 22.29 -18.15
N ASN A 479 -35.53 22.84 -19.08
CA ASN A 479 -34.29 22.27 -19.60
C ASN A 479 -33.12 23.26 -19.59
N GLY A 480 -33.30 24.42 -18.98
CA GLY A 480 -32.29 25.46 -18.82
C GLY A 480 -32.21 26.42 -20.01
N PHE A 481 -33.08 26.28 -21.02
CA PHE A 481 -33.13 27.15 -22.19
C PHE A 481 -34.51 27.78 -22.30
N GLU A 482 -34.56 29.11 -22.19
CA GLU A 482 -35.77 29.94 -22.36
C GLU A 482 -37.02 29.54 -21.52
N ASP A 483 -36.84 28.72 -20.46
CA ASP A 483 -37.82 28.18 -19.47
C ASP A 483 -38.85 29.17 -18.84
N ALA A 484 -38.76 30.48 -19.11
CA ALA A 484 -39.65 31.50 -18.57
C ALA A 484 -40.77 31.92 -19.55
N ASP A 485 -40.76 31.44 -20.80
CA ASP A 485 -41.73 31.85 -21.82
C ASP A 485 -42.96 30.93 -21.95
N GLY A 486 -42.92 29.74 -21.35
CA GLY A 486 -44.03 28.77 -21.32
C GLY A 486 -44.16 27.93 -22.59
N CYS A 487 -43.19 27.98 -23.50
CA CYS A 487 -43.13 27.11 -24.66
C CYS A 487 -42.04 26.04 -24.53
N PRO A 488 -42.36 24.75 -24.73
CA PRO A 488 -41.35 23.70 -24.70
C PRO A 488 -40.27 23.94 -25.75
N ASP A 489 -39.06 24.21 -25.28
CA ASP A 489 -37.89 24.47 -26.08
C ASP A 489 -37.10 23.19 -26.35
N ASP A 490 -36.58 23.07 -27.57
CA ASP A 490 -35.63 22.04 -27.96
C ASP A 490 -34.28 22.70 -28.19
N VAL A 491 -33.34 22.52 -27.26
CA VAL A 491 -31.95 22.91 -27.48
C VAL A 491 -31.33 21.92 -28.47
N SER A 492 -31.53 22.17 -29.77
CA SER A 492 -30.75 21.47 -30.79
C SER A 492 -29.31 21.96 -30.67
N VAL A 493 -28.47 21.22 -29.96
CA VAL A 493 -27.03 21.44 -29.93
C VAL A 493 -26.53 21.24 -31.36
N SER A 494 -26.38 22.34 -32.09
CA SER A 494 -25.68 22.42 -33.36
C SER A 494 -24.18 22.32 -33.05
N LEU A 495 -23.70 21.12 -32.74
CA LEU A 495 -22.29 20.80 -32.88
C LEU A 495 -21.90 21.09 -34.33
N PHE A 496 -20.80 21.84 -34.48
CA PHE A 496 -20.23 22.25 -35.75
C PHE A 496 -20.24 21.08 -36.75
N SER A 497 -20.93 21.25 -37.89
CA SER A 497 -20.83 20.29 -39.00
C SER A 497 -19.47 20.45 -39.69
N TYR A 498 -18.42 19.91 -39.08
CA TYR A 498 -17.26 19.46 -39.83
C TYR A 498 -17.66 18.13 -40.45
N GLN A 499 -17.97 18.14 -41.75
CA GLN A 499 -18.18 16.89 -42.47
C GLN A 499 -16.80 16.35 -42.80
N PHE A 500 -16.43 15.29 -42.11
CA PHE A 500 -15.17 14.62 -42.34
C PHE A 500 -15.21 13.83 -43.67
N PRO A 501 -14.06 13.58 -44.31
CA PRO A 501 -14.01 12.89 -45.60
C PRO A 501 -14.50 11.45 -45.48
N ASP A 502 -15.46 11.06 -46.31
CA ASP A 502 -15.99 9.70 -46.44
C ASP A 502 -15.99 9.38 -47.94
N ASN A 503 -14.98 8.64 -48.38
CA ASN A 503 -14.60 8.50 -49.77
C ASN A 503 -15.53 7.54 -50.54
N ASP A 504 -16.10 6.52 -49.89
CA ASP A 504 -17.02 5.57 -50.52
C ASP A 504 -18.51 5.75 -50.14
N ASN A 505 -18.78 6.69 -49.22
CA ASN A 505 -20.10 7.17 -48.79
C ASN A 505 -20.93 6.10 -48.09
N ASP A 506 -20.29 5.23 -47.32
CA ASP A 506 -20.97 4.26 -46.48
C ASP A 506 -21.40 4.81 -45.11
N GLY A 507 -20.90 5.99 -44.72
CA GLY A 507 -21.24 6.66 -43.46
C GLY A 507 -20.18 6.51 -42.37
N ILE A 508 -19.08 5.80 -42.63
CA ILE A 508 -17.89 5.72 -41.79
C ILE A 508 -16.86 6.71 -42.32
N ASP A 509 -16.16 7.39 -41.42
CA ASP A 509 -15.18 8.40 -41.80
C ASP A 509 -13.87 7.77 -42.27
N ASP A 510 -13.17 8.38 -43.25
CA ASP A 510 -11.90 7.88 -43.82
C ASP A 510 -10.81 7.61 -42.75
N ARG A 511 -10.90 8.19 -41.54
CA ARG A 511 -9.96 7.93 -40.43
C ARG A 511 -10.24 6.61 -39.70
N TRP A 512 -11.49 6.16 -39.72
CA TRP A 512 -11.98 4.97 -39.03
C TRP A 512 -12.39 3.85 -40.00
N ASP A 513 -12.39 4.14 -41.30
CA ASP A 513 -12.64 3.21 -42.39
C ASP A 513 -11.36 2.42 -42.76
N GLN A 514 -11.37 1.11 -42.51
CA GLN A 514 -10.28 0.20 -42.88
C GLN A 514 -10.23 -0.08 -44.40
N CYS A 515 -11.32 0.17 -45.13
CA CYS A 515 -11.51 -0.07 -46.55
C CYS A 515 -11.98 1.17 -47.32
N LEU A 516 -11.25 2.29 -47.22
CA LEU A 516 -11.44 3.60 -47.90
C LEU A 516 -12.19 3.70 -49.25
N ASP A 517 -12.21 2.67 -50.11
CA ASP A 517 -12.85 2.68 -51.44
C ASP A 517 -14.02 1.66 -51.57
N GLU A 518 -14.35 0.88 -50.53
CA GLU A 518 -15.31 -0.22 -50.56
C GLU A 518 -16.38 -0.12 -49.47
N ALA A 519 -17.53 0.46 -49.84
CA ALA A 519 -18.62 0.71 -48.91
C ALA A 519 -19.08 -0.50 -48.08
N GLU A 520 -19.21 -0.28 -46.77
CA GLU A 520 -19.74 -1.21 -45.79
C GLU A 520 -21.14 -1.69 -46.15
N ASN A 521 -21.42 -2.96 -45.84
CA ASN A 521 -22.64 -3.64 -46.26
C ASN A 521 -23.67 -3.87 -45.12
N TYR A 522 -23.41 -3.33 -43.92
CA TYR A 522 -24.32 -3.25 -42.77
C TYR A 522 -25.11 -4.55 -42.57
N ASN A 523 -24.36 -5.64 -42.36
CA ASN A 523 -24.92 -6.99 -42.27
C ASN A 523 -25.08 -7.50 -40.83
N GLY A 524 -24.79 -6.67 -39.84
CA GLY A 524 -24.85 -6.96 -38.41
C GLY A 524 -23.57 -7.63 -37.88
N PHE A 525 -22.45 -7.53 -38.60
CA PHE A 525 -21.19 -8.15 -38.21
C PHE A 525 -20.05 -7.21 -38.59
N GLN A 526 -19.41 -6.62 -37.56
CA GLN A 526 -18.35 -5.61 -37.67
C GLN A 526 -18.73 -4.43 -38.58
N ASP A 527 -19.99 -3.98 -38.49
CA ASP A 527 -20.53 -2.88 -39.32
C ASP A 527 -19.89 -1.49 -39.03
N ASP A 528 -18.87 -1.41 -38.16
CA ASP A 528 -18.21 -0.17 -37.73
C ASP A 528 -16.77 -0.02 -38.30
N ASP A 529 -16.25 -1.02 -39.03
CA ASP A 529 -14.86 -1.02 -39.51
C ASP A 529 -14.68 -0.51 -40.96
N GLY A 530 -15.77 -0.19 -41.66
CA GLY A 530 -15.76 0.32 -43.04
C GLY A 530 -15.57 -0.75 -44.11
N CYS A 531 -15.45 -2.04 -43.77
CA CYS A 531 -15.08 -3.11 -44.69
C CYS A 531 -16.18 -4.17 -44.92
N PRO A 532 -16.67 -4.38 -46.17
CA PRO A 532 -17.85 -5.19 -46.43
C PRO A 532 -17.73 -6.64 -45.96
N ASP A 533 -18.47 -6.93 -44.88
CA ASP A 533 -18.31 -8.17 -44.16
C ASP A 533 -19.18 -9.33 -44.64
N LYS A 534 -18.85 -10.55 -44.18
CA LYS A 534 -19.63 -11.76 -44.46
C LYS A 534 -19.84 -12.60 -43.22
N LEU A 535 -21.09 -12.75 -42.82
CA LEU A 535 -21.55 -13.72 -41.79
C LEU A 535 -20.91 -15.11 -41.98
N GLY A 536 -19.89 -15.38 -41.15
CA GLY A 536 -19.31 -16.69 -40.95
C GLY A 536 -20.21 -17.55 -40.06
N TYR A 537 -20.42 -18.81 -40.44
CA TYR A 537 -21.22 -19.74 -39.63
C TYR A 537 -20.37 -20.25 -38.46
N SER A 538 -20.66 -19.79 -37.24
CA SER A 538 -20.10 -20.35 -36.01
C SER A 538 -21.02 -21.43 -35.41
N ILE A 539 -20.37 -22.43 -34.83
CA ILE A 539 -20.88 -23.62 -34.13
C ILE A 539 -21.51 -23.16 -32.79
N PRO A 540 -22.53 -23.84 -32.20
CA PRO A 540 -23.39 -23.25 -31.16
C PRO A 540 -22.61 -22.73 -29.96
N ALA A 541 -22.67 -21.41 -29.77
CA ALA A 541 -22.21 -20.71 -28.58
C ALA A 541 -23.10 -21.07 -27.38
N LEU A 542 -22.48 -21.04 -26.20
CA LEU A 542 -23.17 -21.01 -24.92
C LEU A 542 -24.11 -19.79 -24.91
N ILE A 543 -25.30 -19.96 -24.34
CA ILE A 543 -26.28 -18.87 -24.25
C ILE A 543 -25.84 -17.96 -23.11
N ASP A 544 -25.78 -16.67 -23.40
CA ASP A 544 -25.55 -15.54 -22.51
C ASP A 544 -26.67 -14.55 -22.86
N SER A 545 -27.61 -14.38 -21.92
CA SER A 545 -28.94 -13.81 -22.17
C SER A 545 -29.02 -12.30 -21.87
N ASP A 546 -28.12 -11.76 -21.06
CA ASP A 546 -27.97 -10.33 -20.74
C ASP A 546 -26.66 -9.71 -21.26
N ASN A 547 -25.74 -10.52 -21.80
CA ASN A 547 -24.51 -10.12 -22.50
C ASN A 547 -23.48 -9.44 -21.61
N ASP A 548 -23.28 -9.93 -20.40
CA ASP A 548 -22.20 -9.50 -19.51
C ASP A 548 -20.93 -10.36 -19.62
N TYR A 549 -20.89 -11.26 -20.61
CA TYR A 549 -19.82 -12.23 -20.90
C TYR A 549 -19.75 -13.43 -19.94
N ILE A 550 -20.73 -13.60 -19.04
CA ILE A 550 -20.88 -14.77 -18.20
C ILE A 550 -21.99 -15.65 -18.81
N PRO A 551 -21.72 -16.92 -19.18
CA PRO A 551 -22.76 -17.78 -19.72
C PRO A 551 -23.89 -18.07 -18.71
N ASP A 552 -25.17 -18.13 -19.16
CA ASP A 552 -26.40 -18.36 -18.35
C ASP A 552 -26.34 -19.51 -17.30
N HIS A 553 -25.40 -20.44 -17.44
CA HIS A 553 -25.25 -21.60 -16.54
C HIS A 553 -24.20 -21.40 -15.43
N LEU A 554 -23.42 -20.32 -15.53
CA LEU A 554 -22.42 -19.85 -14.57
C LEU A 554 -22.86 -18.53 -13.91
N ASP A 555 -23.85 -17.86 -14.50
CA ASP A 555 -24.41 -16.59 -14.06
C ASP A 555 -25.56 -16.78 -13.03
N LEU A 556 -25.48 -16.07 -11.89
CA LEU A 556 -26.50 -16.06 -10.83
C LEU A 556 -27.70 -15.18 -11.16
N CYS A 557 -27.54 -14.18 -12.02
CA CYS A 557 -28.59 -13.30 -12.53
C CYS A 557 -28.65 -13.23 -14.08
N PRO A 558 -28.97 -14.33 -14.80
CA PRO A 558 -28.91 -14.45 -16.27
C PRO A 558 -29.76 -13.50 -17.13
N MET A 559 -30.47 -12.55 -16.53
CA MET A 559 -31.35 -11.59 -17.19
C MET A 559 -31.02 -10.15 -16.79
N SER A 560 -29.93 -9.93 -16.05
CA SER A 560 -29.52 -8.64 -15.51
C SER A 560 -28.00 -8.56 -15.58
N PRO A 561 -27.46 -7.74 -16.49
CA PRO A 561 -26.04 -7.73 -16.76
C PRO A 561 -25.25 -7.25 -15.55
N GLU A 562 -24.14 -7.92 -15.28
CA GLU A 562 -23.11 -7.50 -14.32
C GLU A 562 -22.64 -6.06 -14.58
N ASN A 563 -22.35 -5.33 -13.51
CA ASN A 563 -21.77 -3.99 -13.56
C ASN A 563 -20.39 -3.98 -12.89
N TYR A 564 -19.37 -4.47 -13.60
CA TYR A 564 -17.95 -4.49 -13.20
C TYR A 564 -17.53 -3.24 -12.40
N ASN A 565 -17.63 -3.32 -11.07
CA ASN A 565 -17.43 -2.20 -10.15
C ASN A 565 -16.45 -2.53 -9.02
N GLY A 566 -15.80 -3.70 -9.09
CA GLY A 566 -14.77 -4.14 -8.14
C GLY A 566 -15.34 -4.86 -6.92
N PHE A 567 -16.66 -5.04 -6.85
CA PHE A 567 -17.35 -5.85 -5.84
C PHE A 567 -18.04 -7.00 -6.58
N GLN A 568 -17.85 -8.24 -6.09
CA GLN A 568 -18.49 -9.48 -6.56
C GLN A 568 -18.66 -9.69 -8.09
N ASP A 569 -17.77 -9.10 -8.91
CA ASP A 569 -17.80 -9.13 -10.39
C ASP A 569 -17.76 -10.53 -11.06
N ASP A 570 -17.57 -11.61 -10.30
CA ASP A 570 -17.53 -13.00 -10.79
C ASP A 570 -18.91 -13.70 -10.77
N ASP A 571 -19.94 -13.08 -10.18
CA ASP A 571 -21.20 -13.74 -9.85
C ASP A 571 -22.33 -13.49 -10.88
N GLY A 572 -22.19 -12.48 -11.74
CA GLY A 572 -23.10 -12.17 -12.84
C GLY A 572 -24.34 -11.38 -12.42
N CYS A 573 -24.35 -10.79 -11.22
CA CYS A 573 -25.42 -10.00 -10.69
C CYS A 573 -24.99 -8.54 -10.44
N PRO A 574 -25.75 -7.53 -10.95
CA PRO A 574 -25.39 -6.14 -10.74
C PRO A 574 -25.38 -5.75 -9.27
N ASP A 575 -24.22 -5.34 -8.80
CA ASP A 575 -23.96 -4.89 -7.46
C ASP A 575 -24.38 -3.44 -7.22
N LEU A 576 -24.99 -3.22 -6.05
CA LEU A 576 -25.46 -1.92 -5.59
C LEU A 576 -24.64 -1.52 -4.37
N ILE A 577 -23.65 -0.66 -4.57
CA ILE A 577 -23.02 0.08 -3.48
C ILE A 577 -24.06 1.09 -2.95
N ILE A 578 -24.66 0.79 -1.80
CA ILE A 578 -25.57 1.70 -1.11
C ILE A 578 -24.72 2.79 -0.45
N TYR A 579 -24.70 3.98 -1.05
CA TYR A 579 -24.16 5.19 -0.42
C TYR A 579 -25.08 5.64 0.73
N ASP A 580 -24.92 5.06 1.91
CA ASP A 580 -25.32 5.71 3.15
C ASP A 580 -24.06 5.89 4.02
N SER A 581 -23.80 7.16 4.35
CA SER A 581 -22.71 7.69 5.19
C SER A 581 -21.26 7.46 4.75
N LEU A 582 -20.69 8.49 4.10
CA LEU A 582 -19.25 8.77 4.03
C LEU A 582 -18.68 9.19 5.42
N ALA A 583 -19.20 8.62 6.49
CA ALA A 583 -18.67 8.84 7.83
C ALA A 583 -17.56 7.82 8.04
N ASP A 584 -16.40 8.30 8.42
CA ASP A 584 -15.23 7.55 8.86
C ASP A 584 -14.88 8.19 10.21
N SER A 585 -15.38 7.57 11.28
CA SER A 585 -15.48 8.17 12.60
C SER A 585 -14.17 8.06 13.40
N ASP A 586 -13.24 7.20 12.99
CA ASP A 586 -11.88 7.05 13.55
C ASP A 586 -10.74 7.43 12.59
N MET A 587 -11.07 7.80 11.35
CA MET A 587 -10.18 8.39 10.34
C MET A 587 -9.06 7.47 9.88
N ASP A 588 -9.33 6.17 9.78
CA ASP A 588 -8.38 5.18 9.27
C ASP A 588 -8.53 4.90 7.76
N GLY A 589 -9.51 5.53 7.11
CA GLY A 589 -9.79 5.38 5.67
C GLY A 589 -10.83 4.30 5.34
N ILE A 590 -11.36 3.59 6.33
CA ILE A 590 -12.44 2.62 6.18
C ILE A 590 -13.75 3.31 6.62
N LEU A 591 -14.80 3.21 5.80
CA LEU A 591 -16.05 3.92 6.10
C LEU A 591 -16.83 3.18 7.20
N ASP A 592 -17.47 3.92 8.11
CA ASP A 592 -18.30 3.42 9.21
C ASP A 592 -19.31 2.33 8.77
N SER A 593 -19.75 2.33 7.50
CA SER A 593 -20.71 1.36 6.97
C SER A 593 -20.12 -0.04 6.74
N VAL A 594 -18.80 -0.13 6.52
CA VAL A 594 -18.05 -1.36 6.24
C VAL A 594 -17.01 -1.66 7.32
N ASP A 595 -16.75 -0.69 8.21
CA ASP A 595 -15.91 -0.80 9.39
C ASP A 595 -16.65 -1.48 10.56
N GLU A 596 -16.11 -2.61 11.03
CA GLU A 596 -16.59 -3.37 12.18
C GLU A 596 -16.31 -2.64 13.51
N CYS A 597 -15.28 -1.80 13.57
CA CYS A 597 -14.83 -1.11 14.77
C CYS A 597 -15.15 0.39 14.87
N LYS A 598 -15.54 1.13 13.83
CA LYS A 598 -16.14 2.50 13.77
C LYS A 598 -15.48 3.65 14.53
N PHE A 599 -14.82 3.41 15.64
CA PHE A 599 -14.30 4.40 16.58
C PHE A 599 -12.90 4.03 17.04
N GLN A 600 -12.31 2.99 16.45
CA GLN A 600 -10.97 2.54 16.73
C GLN A 600 -10.23 2.36 15.42
N PRO A 601 -9.22 3.20 15.14
CA PRO A 601 -8.56 3.19 13.85
C PRO A 601 -7.78 1.89 13.64
N GLU A 602 -7.93 1.33 12.46
CA GLU A 602 -7.21 0.18 11.94
C GLU A 602 -5.69 0.34 12.07
N THR A 603 -5.04 -0.78 12.41
CA THR A 603 -3.59 -0.92 12.40
C THR A 603 -3.18 -1.77 11.22
N TYR A 604 -3.08 -1.15 10.02
CA TYR A 604 -2.59 -1.75 8.77
C TYR A 604 -1.29 -2.54 8.97
N ASN A 605 -1.41 -3.83 9.26
CA ASN A 605 -0.32 -4.72 9.67
C ASN A 605 -0.29 -6.03 8.85
N HIS A 606 -1.09 -6.11 7.78
CA HIS A 606 -1.27 -7.25 6.88
C HIS A 606 -1.98 -8.47 7.49
N PHE A 607 -2.62 -8.28 8.63
CA PHE A 607 -3.51 -9.24 9.25
C PHE A 607 -4.85 -8.53 9.43
N GLU A 608 -5.91 -9.12 8.85
CA GLU A 608 -7.30 -8.66 8.95
C GLU A 608 -7.62 -7.16 8.61
N ASP A 609 -6.66 -6.40 8.05
CA ASP A 609 -6.70 -5.00 7.53
C ASP A 609 -7.94 -4.50 6.73
N THR A 610 -8.90 -5.36 6.42
CA THR A 610 -10.12 -5.02 5.66
C THR A 610 -11.36 -4.86 6.53
N ASP A 611 -11.31 -5.24 7.82
CA ASP A 611 -12.47 -5.19 8.70
C ASP A 611 -12.60 -3.87 9.50
N GLY A 612 -11.56 -3.02 9.51
CA GLY A 612 -11.58 -1.70 10.16
C GLY A 612 -11.26 -1.74 11.65
N CYS A 613 -10.81 -2.89 12.17
CA CYS A 613 -10.53 -3.09 13.57
C CYS A 613 -9.03 -3.17 13.87
N PRO A 614 -8.51 -2.47 14.90
CA PRO A 614 -7.09 -2.52 15.20
C PRO A 614 -6.62 -3.92 15.60
N ASP A 615 -5.90 -4.54 14.68
CA ASP A 615 -5.31 -5.83 14.93
C ASP A 615 -3.99 -5.77 15.70
N SER A 616 -3.83 -6.74 16.61
CA SER A 616 -2.60 -6.93 17.36
C SER A 616 -2.04 -8.32 17.11
N VAL A 617 -1.15 -8.41 16.13
CA VAL A 617 -0.24 -9.54 16.02
C VAL A 617 0.86 -9.38 17.08
N SER A 618 1.02 -10.39 17.95
CA SER A 618 2.15 -10.43 18.87
C SER A 618 3.47 -10.40 18.08
N ASP A 619 4.50 -9.73 18.61
CA ASP A 619 5.84 -9.45 18.03
C ASP A 619 6.61 -10.62 17.33
N ASP A 620 6.01 -11.81 17.24
CA ASP A 620 6.50 -12.97 16.49
C ASP A 620 6.10 -12.95 15.00
N PHE A 621 5.31 -11.96 14.55
CA PHE A 621 4.73 -11.92 13.20
C PHE A 621 4.78 -10.52 12.56
N VAL A 622 5.97 -10.04 12.22
CA VAL A 622 6.10 -8.93 11.24
C VAL A 622 7.08 -9.35 10.15
N GLY A 623 6.53 -9.62 8.96
CA GLY A 623 7.28 -9.79 7.72
C GLY A 623 7.37 -11.23 7.23
N GLY A 624 6.29 -11.78 6.68
CA GLY A 624 6.35 -13.07 5.99
C GLY A 624 5.03 -13.44 5.33
N SER A 625 4.96 -13.26 4.01
CA SER A 625 3.91 -13.74 3.11
C SER A 625 3.32 -15.08 3.57
N ILE A 626 1.98 -15.17 3.65
CA ILE A 626 1.27 -16.42 3.95
C ILE A 626 1.38 -17.37 2.75
N LYS A 627 2.54 -18.01 2.62
CA LYS A 627 2.70 -19.22 1.82
C LYS A 627 3.81 -20.07 2.45
N TYR A 628 3.35 -20.99 3.30
CA TYR A 628 4.15 -22.03 3.97
C TYR A 628 5.02 -21.50 5.11
N GLN A 629 4.70 -21.90 6.35
CA GLN A 629 5.64 -21.75 7.46
C GLN A 629 6.59 -22.95 7.48
N PRO A 630 7.91 -22.71 7.35
CA PRO A 630 8.93 -23.71 7.67
C PRO A 630 8.78 -24.20 9.10
N ILE A 631 8.90 -25.51 9.31
CA ILE A 631 9.24 -26.02 10.63
C ILE A 631 10.74 -25.75 10.77
N ASP A 632 11.20 -25.08 11.83
CA ASP A 632 12.62 -24.83 12.12
C ASP A 632 12.82 -25.09 13.61
N ASN A 633 13.34 -26.28 13.93
CA ASN A 633 13.37 -26.85 15.27
C ASN A 633 14.51 -26.29 16.14
N ASP A 634 15.59 -25.77 15.55
CA ASP A 634 16.70 -25.16 16.28
C ASP A 634 16.83 -23.63 16.13
N ASN A 635 15.92 -23.03 15.37
CA ASN A 635 15.73 -21.59 15.16
C ASN A 635 16.95 -20.89 14.54
N ASP A 636 17.62 -21.57 13.62
CA ASP A 636 18.75 -20.99 12.90
C ASP A 636 18.33 -20.25 11.61
N GLY A 637 17.08 -20.36 11.18
CA GLY A 637 16.54 -19.70 9.99
C GLY A 637 16.51 -20.59 8.73
N ILE A 638 16.89 -21.87 8.84
CA ILE A 638 16.80 -22.87 7.78
C ILE A 638 15.64 -23.83 8.09
N ASP A 639 14.77 -24.09 7.12
CA ASP A 639 13.64 -25.02 7.26
C ASP A 639 14.14 -26.45 7.55
N ASP A 640 13.56 -27.15 8.53
CA ASP A 640 13.79 -28.56 8.88
C ASP A 640 13.82 -29.52 7.66
N ARG A 641 13.15 -29.17 6.55
CA ARG A 641 13.16 -29.96 5.31
C ARG A 641 14.46 -29.82 4.52
N TRP A 642 15.17 -28.71 4.70
CA TRP A 642 16.45 -28.36 4.06
C TRP A 642 17.63 -28.36 5.03
N ASP A 643 17.35 -28.40 6.33
CA ASP A 643 18.31 -28.53 7.42
C ASP A 643 18.82 -30.00 7.54
N GLN A 644 20.14 -30.17 7.46
CA GLN A 644 20.81 -31.46 7.64
C GLN A 644 21.04 -31.82 9.13
N CYS A 645 20.91 -30.84 10.04
CA CYS A 645 21.16 -30.92 11.47
C CYS A 645 20.02 -30.32 12.32
N LEU A 646 18.81 -30.87 12.21
CA LEU A 646 17.56 -30.53 12.96
C LEU A 646 17.62 -30.06 14.43
N ASP A 647 18.71 -30.29 15.17
CA ASP A 647 18.85 -29.92 16.59
C ASP A 647 20.10 -29.03 16.86
N GLU A 648 20.86 -28.64 15.84
CA GLU A 648 22.11 -27.89 15.96
C GLU A 648 22.15 -26.67 15.02
N ALA A 649 21.89 -25.49 15.59
CA ALA A 649 21.80 -24.25 14.82
C ALA A 649 23.08 -23.85 14.06
N GLU A 650 22.91 -23.48 12.78
CA GLU A 650 23.90 -22.89 11.89
C GLU A 650 24.55 -21.63 12.50
N ASN A 651 25.84 -21.43 12.22
CA ASN A 651 26.63 -20.34 12.79
C ASN A 651 27.06 -19.25 11.80
N TYR A 652 26.57 -19.31 10.55
CA TYR A 652 26.68 -18.28 9.51
C TYR A 652 28.10 -17.70 9.39
N ASN A 653 29.08 -18.59 9.19
CA ASN A 653 30.49 -18.21 9.19
C ASN A 653 31.05 -17.90 7.79
N GLY A 654 30.25 -18.01 6.73
CA GLY A 654 30.65 -17.78 5.34
C GLY A 654 31.07 -19.05 4.59
N PHE A 655 30.76 -20.24 5.13
CA PHE A 655 31.08 -21.53 4.55
C PHE A 655 29.89 -22.46 4.75
N ALA A 656 29.32 -22.94 3.64
CA ALA A 656 28.13 -23.81 3.59
C ALA A 656 26.96 -23.40 4.50
N ASP A 657 26.74 -22.09 4.63
CA ASP A 657 25.69 -21.49 5.47
C ASP A 657 24.24 -21.76 5.01
N ASP A 658 24.02 -22.67 4.06
CA ASP A 658 22.71 -23.02 3.49
C ASP A 658 22.27 -24.46 3.89
N ASP A 659 23.07 -25.20 4.67
CA ASP A 659 22.82 -26.62 4.98
C ASP A 659 22.33 -26.92 6.41
N GLY A 660 22.18 -25.90 7.26
CA GLY A 660 21.60 -25.99 8.61
C GLY A 660 22.54 -26.58 9.66
N CYS A 661 23.83 -26.75 9.38
CA CYS A 661 24.77 -27.42 10.27
C CYS A 661 25.95 -26.52 10.68
N PRO A 662 26.21 -26.28 11.98
CA PRO A 662 27.25 -25.36 12.44
C PRO A 662 28.63 -25.71 11.91
N ASP A 663 29.08 -24.90 10.98
CA ASP A 663 30.36 -25.14 10.34
C ASP A 663 31.54 -24.63 11.15
N THR A 664 32.71 -25.24 10.96
CA THR A 664 33.94 -24.76 11.61
C THR A 664 34.98 -24.38 10.58
N ILE A 665 35.24 -23.08 10.46
CA ILE A 665 36.41 -22.59 9.72
C ILE A 665 37.67 -22.98 10.50
N GLY A 666 38.22 -24.14 10.15
CA GLY A 666 39.54 -24.59 10.56
C GLY A 666 39.56 -25.60 11.71
N ALA A 667 38.97 -26.78 11.49
CA ALA A 667 39.52 -27.99 12.10
C ALA A 667 40.72 -28.47 11.26
N GLU A 668 41.92 -28.54 11.87
CA GLU A 668 43.06 -29.23 11.24
C GLU A 668 42.62 -30.65 10.86
N SER A 669 42.69 -30.96 9.56
CA SER A 669 42.30 -32.24 9.01
C SER A 669 42.97 -33.39 9.77
N THR A 670 42.16 -34.31 10.31
CA THR A 670 42.57 -35.71 10.46
C THR A 670 42.58 -36.40 9.09
N ILE A 671 43.24 -35.79 8.11
CA ILE A 671 43.70 -36.51 6.93
C ILE A 671 44.91 -37.31 7.40
N VAL A 672 44.75 -38.63 7.41
CA VAL A 672 45.89 -39.55 7.40
C VAL A 672 46.74 -39.11 6.22
N PRO A 673 48.03 -38.77 6.39
CA PRO A 673 48.83 -38.30 5.26
C PRO A 673 48.79 -39.36 4.18
N ILE A 674 48.19 -39.00 3.04
CA ILE A 674 48.25 -39.76 1.80
C ILE A 674 49.73 -39.95 1.48
N THR A 675 50.21 -41.18 1.67
CA THR A 675 51.57 -41.58 1.35
C THR A 675 51.54 -42.32 0.04
N ASP A 676 52.37 -41.87 -0.89
CA ASP A 676 52.76 -42.59 -2.11
C ASP A 676 54.22 -43.00 -1.89
N SER A 677 54.41 -44.24 -1.43
CA SER A 677 55.69 -44.72 -0.89
C SER A 677 56.73 -45.01 -1.98
N ASP A 678 56.32 -45.28 -3.22
CA ASP A 678 57.22 -45.54 -4.34
C ASP A 678 57.22 -44.46 -5.44
N MET A 679 56.40 -43.42 -5.27
CA MET A 679 56.34 -42.19 -6.05
C MET A 679 55.91 -42.41 -7.50
N ASP A 680 55.01 -43.35 -7.74
CA ASP A 680 54.48 -43.64 -9.07
C ASP A 680 53.18 -42.92 -9.41
N GLY A 681 52.58 -42.24 -8.42
CA GLY A 681 51.37 -41.44 -8.55
C GLY A 681 50.09 -42.09 -8.02
N PHE A 682 50.16 -43.30 -7.46
CA PHE A 682 49.06 -43.93 -6.73
C PHE A 682 49.27 -43.83 -5.20
N ASP A 683 48.20 -43.54 -4.46
CA ASP A 683 48.26 -43.52 -3.00
C ASP A 683 48.33 -44.95 -2.44
N ASP A 684 49.12 -45.18 -1.39
CA ASP A 684 49.39 -46.50 -0.79
C ASP A 684 48.12 -47.29 -0.39
N GLU A 685 46.98 -46.62 -0.19
CA GLU A 685 45.68 -47.24 0.16
C GLU A 685 44.86 -47.70 -1.07
N LEU A 686 45.14 -47.11 -2.24
CA LEU A 686 44.50 -47.44 -3.52
C LEU A 686 45.44 -48.23 -4.45
N ASP A 687 46.74 -48.24 -4.15
CA ASP A 687 47.76 -49.01 -4.84
C ASP A 687 47.75 -50.48 -4.41
N SER A 688 47.65 -51.39 -5.38
CA SER A 688 47.73 -52.83 -5.13
C SER A 688 49.16 -53.31 -4.84
N CYS A 689 50.18 -52.51 -5.14
CA CYS A 689 51.60 -52.74 -4.91
C CYS A 689 52.34 -51.51 -4.30
N PRO A 690 52.04 -51.08 -3.06
CA PRO A 690 52.48 -49.81 -2.44
C PRO A 690 53.99 -49.56 -2.23
N ASN A 691 54.87 -50.39 -2.79
CA ASN A 691 56.32 -50.26 -2.65
C ASN A 691 57.08 -50.61 -3.94
N GLU A 692 56.37 -50.93 -5.02
CA GLU A 692 56.97 -51.21 -6.33
C GLU A 692 56.30 -50.35 -7.40
N PRO A 693 57.03 -49.39 -8.01
CA PRO A 693 56.40 -48.40 -8.86
C PRO A 693 55.94 -48.97 -10.20
N GLU A 694 54.78 -48.54 -10.65
CA GLU A 694 54.16 -48.84 -11.93
C GLU A 694 55.09 -48.55 -13.13
N THR A 695 54.99 -49.40 -14.16
CA THR A 695 55.82 -49.36 -15.37
C THR A 695 55.22 -48.55 -16.52
N TRP A 696 53.99 -48.04 -16.39
CA TRP A 696 53.29 -47.15 -17.34
C TRP A 696 53.42 -47.61 -18.80
N ASN A 697 53.07 -48.87 -19.06
CA ASN A 697 53.31 -49.51 -20.34
C ASN A 697 52.04 -49.67 -21.21
N LYS A 698 50.91 -49.11 -20.77
CA LYS A 698 49.55 -49.15 -21.34
C LYS A 698 48.86 -50.52 -21.21
N PHE A 699 49.27 -51.32 -20.24
CA PHE A 699 48.69 -52.61 -19.95
C PHE A 699 48.48 -52.71 -18.44
N GLN A 700 47.22 -52.63 -18.00
CA GLN A 700 46.87 -52.69 -16.57
C GLN A 700 47.39 -51.55 -15.68
N ASP A 701 47.79 -50.42 -16.27
CA ASP A 701 48.27 -49.18 -15.59
C ASP A 701 47.28 -48.50 -14.60
N THR A 702 46.22 -49.16 -14.12
CA THR A 702 45.23 -48.58 -13.20
C THR A 702 45.27 -49.17 -11.79
N ASP A 703 46.08 -50.21 -11.55
CA ASP A 703 46.15 -50.90 -10.25
C ASP A 703 47.41 -50.59 -9.44
N GLY A 704 48.31 -49.75 -9.97
CA GLY A 704 49.55 -49.31 -9.32
C GLY A 704 50.65 -50.38 -9.28
N CYS A 705 50.45 -51.53 -9.93
CA CYS A 705 51.39 -52.65 -9.87
C CYS A 705 52.26 -52.78 -11.13
N PRO A 706 53.57 -53.00 -11.00
CA PRO A 706 54.45 -53.18 -12.15
C PRO A 706 54.08 -54.43 -12.93
N ASP A 707 53.60 -54.20 -14.15
CA ASP A 707 53.19 -55.23 -15.06
C ASP A 707 54.23 -55.44 -16.17
N ILE A 708 54.09 -56.53 -16.92
CA ILE A 708 54.92 -56.80 -18.09
C ILE A 708 54.01 -57.29 -19.21
N LEU A 709 54.03 -56.56 -20.33
CA LEU A 709 53.41 -56.96 -21.59
C LEU A 709 53.64 -58.46 -21.89
N PRO A 710 52.58 -59.26 -22.05
CA PRO A 710 52.69 -60.67 -22.38
C PRO A 710 53.47 -60.88 -23.68
N GLN A 711 54.54 -61.67 -23.64
CA GLN A 711 55.21 -62.15 -24.86
C GLN A 711 54.44 -63.36 -25.41
N ASP A 712 54.02 -63.27 -26.68
CA ASP A 712 53.45 -64.39 -27.45
C ASP A 712 54.35 -65.65 -27.52
#